data_AF-A0A1Z9LAP3-F1
#
_entry.id   AF-A0A1Z9LAP3-F1
#
_cell.length_a   1.000
_cell.length_b   1.000
_cell.length_c   1.000
_cell.angle_alpha   90.00
_cell.angle_beta   90.00
_cell.angle_gamma   90.00
#
_symmetry.space_group_name_H-M   'P 1'
#
loop_
_entity.id
_entity.type
_entity.pdbx_description
1 polymer ?
#
loop_
_entity_poly.entity_id
_entity_poly.type
_entity_poly.pdbx_seq_one_letter_code
_entity_poly.pdbx_strand_id
1 'polypeptide(L)'
;MASLRRQQPFSLLSPDDLNRWLGRAKLLKMRPGQQLLKPNQLQNRIYLVMRGTVRLLVQLDEREVITLDRRGAGQFLGWVSLLRAEPCEWVSASEETQVLALPAEDFLDGIQTSPAFGDWFAQKVHPQEAFAVASAALELQVSRPDDWRELLQRQWPQARVVPVAQGTAFTRPDGMPDDMQWYLSSAQVANHRVGECLVEGMLLPARAGDALPYRVVGLPPLTQDHAPQPLDQQLPVDDMEQQLPVVSLQQLGILEDDTLADSQRYPLVRGQGTLQEALAVCEMAALQQRVPFRRDALQKVLEDQFRRDKSLSLELLAGLMELMGLKSQLGSVDSRYLGSLEAPALLMLEGSPVVVFAVKRDALVLGHPRRGLQQLPIAEVQQQLGESVNFVLPRRVSSTPSSRFGWGWFTPLLGKYRRALVLVFVASLLAQLFGLAIPLLIQQIIDKVLSQGNLSSLNVLGGLMVVLAIFQGLLMALRTYIFVDTTDRMDLTLGSAVIDRLLALPLPFFDKRPVGELSQRIGELNTIRGFLTGTALVSVLNIVFAALYLVVMLIYSPLLSVVALSTLPIYILLVFGVAPIYRHLIRERAKAQARTQSHLIEVLGGIQTVKAQHFELTARWKWQDRYRHFVSEGFKSVALGATAGEIGKFLNQLSGLLVLWVGMWLVLEGDMTLGMLIAFRIISGNVTGPLLQLSTLYQGYQQVQVSMERLSDVLDQTPELSVGEDVDQIAMPSIRGDVRFEDVKFRFGSKGPHQVDRVSVSIPAGHFVGVVGQSGSGKSTLMKLLPRLYEPQQGRIFIDDYDITKVNLSSLRRQIGIVPQDSLLFEGTIAENIALNDPQASTEAIIE
;
A
#
# COMPACT_ATOMS: atom_id res chain seq x y z
N MET A 1 31.07 -35.30 1.25
CA MET A 1 31.59 -35.20 -0.14
C MET A 1 31.52 -36.55 -0.87
N ALA A 2 32.33 -37.56 -0.50
CA ALA A 2 32.35 -38.86 -1.20
C ALA A 2 30.99 -39.60 -1.21
N SER A 3 30.19 -39.45 -0.14
CA SER A 3 28.84 -40.02 -0.05
C SER A 3 27.83 -39.34 -0.99
N LEU A 4 27.85 -37.99 -1.06
CA LEU A 4 26.94 -37.23 -1.93
C LEU A 4 27.20 -37.46 -3.41
N ARG A 5 28.47 -37.64 -3.82
CA ARG A 5 28.85 -37.98 -5.20
C ARG A 5 28.22 -39.28 -5.73
N ARG A 6 27.83 -40.19 -4.84
CA ARG A 6 27.21 -41.48 -5.20
C ARG A 6 25.69 -41.48 -5.08
N GLN A 7 25.08 -40.40 -4.57
CA GLN A 7 23.65 -40.28 -4.39
C GLN A 7 23.02 -39.50 -5.54
N GLN A 8 21.96 -40.04 -6.15
CA GLN A 8 21.13 -39.25 -7.05
C GLN A 8 20.40 -38.13 -6.27
N PRO A 9 20.27 -36.93 -6.84
CA PRO A 9 20.65 -36.52 -8.19
C PRO A 9 22.09 -35.96 -8.32
N PHE A 10 22.87 -35.83 -7.24
CA PHE A 10 24.22 -35.24 -7.29
C PHE A 10 25.23 -36.05 -8.12
N SER A 11 25.00 -37.35 -8.32
CA SER A 11 25.78 -38.16 -9.26
C SER A 11 25.61 -37.75 -10.73
N LEU A 12 24.60 -36.93 -11.04
CA LEU A 12 24.29 -36.40 -12.38
C LEU A 12 24.92 -35.01 -12.63
N LEU A 13 25.59 -34.44 -11.63
CA LEU A 13 26.35 -33.20 -11.76
C LEU A 13 27.82 -33.48 -12.02
N SER A 14 28.51 -32.54 -12.69
CA SER A 14 29.95 -32.64 -12.86
C SER A 14 30.65 -32.56 -11.48
N PRO A 15 31.82 -33.21 -11.31
CA PRO A 15 32.57 -33.13 -10.07
C PRO A 15 32.91 -31.70 -9.64
N ASP A 16 33.12 -30.81 -10.61
CA ASP A 16 33.48 -29.40 -10.37
C ASP A 16 32.28 -28.57 -9.91
N ASP A 17 31.11 -28.78 -10.52
CA ASP A 17 29.86 -28.14 -10.08
C ASP A 17 29.50 -28.55 -8.66
N LEU A 18 29.58 -29.85 -8.38
CA LEU A 18 29.28 -30.35 -7.04
C LEU A 18 30.27 -29.80 -5.99
N ASN A 19 31.55 -29.62 -6.34
CA ASN A 19 32.52 -29.00 -5.44
C ASN A 19 32.21 -27.52 -5.21
N ARG A 20 31.82 -26.78 -6.26
CA ARG A 20 31.40 -25.37 -6.20
C ARG A 20 30.18 -25.21 -5.27
N TRP A 21 29.17 -26.05 -5.44
CA TRP A 21 27.97 -26.04 -4.60
C TRP A 21 28.28 -26.34 -3.14
N LEU A 22 29.11 -27.36 -2.89
CA LEU A 22 29.51 -27.75 -1.54
C LEU A 22 30.40 -26.69 -0.85
N GLY A 23 31.18 -25.92 -1.61
CA GLY A 23 31.96 -24.80 -1.08
C GLY A 23 31.08 -23.66 -0.54
N ARG A 24 29.87 -23.48 -1.08
CA ARG A 24 28.88 -22.46 -0.66
C ARG A 24 27.76 -23.01 0.24
N ALA A 25 27.77 -24.33 0.49
CA ALA A 25 26.77 -25.02 1.30
C ALA A 25 26.91 -24.68 2.79
N LYS A 26 25.78 -24.60 3.52
CA LYS A 26 25.78 -24.44 4.98
C LYS A 26 25.03 -25.59 5.64
N LEU A 27 25.66 -26.22 6.63
CA LEU A 27 24.98 -27.21 7.46
C LEU A 27 24.17 -26.48 8.54
N LEU A 28 22.86 -26.73 8.59
CA LEU A 28 21.94 -26.15 9.56
C LEU A 28 21.40 -27.24 10.48
N LYS A 29 21.28 -26.94 11.77
CA LYS A 29 20.59 -27.77 12.75
C LYS A 29 19.25 -27.15 13.08
N MET A 30 18.21 -27.95 13.02
CA MET A 30 16.83 -27.56 13.26
C MET A 30 16.30 -28.19 14.54
N ARG A 31 15.57 -27.40 15.31
CA ARG A 31 14.84 -27.89 16.50
C ARG A 31 13.48 -28.46 16.09
N PRO A 32 12.91 -29.41 16.86
CA PRO A 32 11.54 -29.85 16.65
C PRO A 32 10.56 -28.67 16.59
N GLY A 33 9.66 -28.65 15.61
CA GLY A 33 8.70 -27.58 15.36
C GLY A 33 9.24 -26.38 14.57
N GLN A 34 10.56 -26.25 14.41
CA GLN A 34 11.14 -25.14 13.65
C GLN A 34 10.77 -25.25 12.17
N GLN A 35 10.26 -24.18 11.59
CA GLN A 35 9.94 -24.12 10.16
C GLN A 35 11.19 -23.87 9.31
N LEU A 36 11.33 -24.63 8.23
CA LEU A 36 12.41 -24.52 7.24
C LEU A 36 11.97 -23.75 6.00
N LEU A 37 10.78 -24.08 5.49
CA LEU A 37 10.18 -23.47 4.29
C LEU A 37 8.78 -22.96 4.66
N LYS A 38 8.41 -21.80 4.12
CA LYS A 38 7.13 -21.13 4.39
C LYS A 38 6.30 -21.07 3.09
N PRO A 39 4.97 -21.23 3.17
CA PRO A 39 4.11 -21.36 1.98
C PRO A 39 4.06 -20.11 1.09
N ASN A 40 4.30 -18.91 1.64
CA ASN A 40 4.15 -17.64 0.92
C ASN A 40 5.49 -16.97 0.59
N GLN A 41 6.60 -17.71 0.60
CA GLN A 41 7.93 -17.14 0.40
C GLN A 41 8.79 -18.05 -0.49
N LEU A 42 9.32 -17.50 -1.58
CA LEU A 42 10.38 -18.15 -2.34
C LEU A 42 11.71 -18.09 -1.58
N GLN A 43 12.35 -19.23 -1.46
CA GLN A 43 13.64 -19.39 -0.80
C GLN A 43 14.81 -19.14 -1.74
N ASN A 44 15.90 -18.57 -1.21
CA ASN A 44 17.16 -18.41 -1.95
C ASN A 44 18.11 -19.61 -1.79
N ARG A 45 17.64 -20.70 -1.17
CA ARG A 45 18.39 -21.93 -0.92
C ARG A 45 17.47 -23.15 -1.05
N ILE A 46 18.00 -24.25 -1.58
CA ILE A 46 17.39 -25.57 -1.47
C ILE A 46 18.02 -26.33 -0.31
N TYR A 47 17.31 -27.31 0.23
CA TYR A 47 17.75 -28.04 1.41
C TYR A 47 17.76 -29.55 1.16
N LEU A 48 18.82 -30.20 1.61
CA LEU A 48 18.93 -31.66 1.64
C LEU A 48 18.88 -32.13 3.09
N VAL A 49 17.95 -33.00 3.44
CA VAL A 49 17.88 -33.60 4.77
C VAL A 49 19.04 -34.57 4.96
N MET A 50 19.95 -34.27 5.88
CA MET A 50 21.12 -35.12 6.17
C MET A 50 20.82 -36.15 7.26
N ARG A 51 20.04 -35.74 8.28
CA ARG A 51 19.64 -36.58 9.42
C ARG A 51 18.36 -36.03 10.04
N GLY A 52 17.49 -36.89 10.55
CA GLY A 52 16.20 -36.51 11.15
C GLY A 52 15.04 -36.54 10.15
N THR A 53 13.87 -36.08 10.58
CA THR A 53 12.62 -36.12 9.82
C THR A 53 11.90 -34.78 9.82
N VAL A 54 11.37 -34.39 8.66
CA VAL A 54 10.57 -33.17 8.46
C VAL A 54 9.12 -33.53 8.10
N ARG A 55 8.19 -32.62 8.40
CA ARG A 55 6.79 -32.66 7.96
C ARG A 55 6.62 -31.73 6.78
N LEU A 56 5.99 -32.24 5.73
CA LEU A 56 5.43 -31.44 4.65
C LEU A 56 4.04 -31.01 5.11
N LEU A 57 3.86 -29.72 5.35
CA LEU A 57 2.61 -29.14 5.82
C LEU A 57 1.80 -28.57 4.65
N VAL A 58 0.48 -28.55 4.76
CA VAL A 58 -0.39 -27.82 3.84
C VAL A 58 -1.49 -27.13 4.64
N GLN A 59 -1.93 -25.99 4.15
CA GLN A 59 -3.06 -25.25 4.72
C GLN A 59 -4.35 -25.75 4.08
N LEU A 60 -5.33 -26.17 4.90
CA LEU A 60 -6.62 -26.64 4.41
C LEU A 60 -7.67 -25.52 4.29
N ASP A 61 -7.69 -24.61 5.26
CA ASP A 61 -8.60 -23.44 5.37
C ASP A 61 -7.87 -22.33 6.17
N GLU A 62 -8.49 -21.15 6.38
CA GLU A 62 -7.86 -20.01 7.11
C GLU A 62 -7.31 -20.35 8.51
N ARG A 63 -7.73 -21.48 9.11
CA ARG A 63 -7.39 -21.85 10.50
C ARG A 63 -6.75 -23.23 10.69
N GLU A 64 -6.66 -24.08 9.66
CA GLU A 64 -6.24 -25.49 9.82
C GLU A 64 -5.02 -25.85 8.96
N VAL A 65 -4.01 -26.43 9.61
CA VAL A 65 -2.75 -26.89 9.00
C VAL A 65 -2.56 -28.37 9.28
N ILE A 66 -2.41 -29.18 8.23
CA ILE A 66 -2.19 -30.62 8.36
C ILE A 66 -0.83 -31.04 7.85
N THR A 67 -0.37 -32.22 8.29
CA THR A 67 0.81 -32.88 7.72
C THR A 67 0.40 -33.74 6.54
N LEU A 68 0.86 -33.37 5.34
CA LEU A 68 0.63 -34.13 4.11
C LEU A 68 1.53 -35.36 4.02
N ASP A 69 2.80 -35.23 4.42
CA ASP A 69 3.78 -36.32 4.37
C ASP A 69 4.94 -36.07 5.36
N ARG A 70 5.72 -37.12 5.68
CA ARG A 70 6.95 -37.03 6.48
C ARG A 70 8.15 -37.52 5.67
N ARG A 71 9.21 -36.70 5.60
CA ARG A 71 10.41 -36.98 4.81
C ARG A 71 11.65 -37.06 5.69
N GLY A 72 12.43 -38.13 5.50
CA GLY A 72 13.68 -38.39 6.23
C GLY A 72 14.94 -38.01 5.47
N ALA A 73 16.09 -38.51 5.92
CA ALA A 73 17.40 -38.27 5.30
C ALA A 73 17.43 -38.65 3.80
N GLY A 74 18.14 -37.86 3.00
CA GLY A 74 18.27 -38.00 1.55
C GLY A 74 17.21 -37.25 0.73
N GLN A 75 16.24 -36.59 1.37
CA GLN A 75 15.16 -35.88 0.67
C GLN A 75 15.50 -34.42 0.43
N PHE A 76 15.12 -33.91 -0.75
CA PHE A 76 15.29 -32.52 -1.16
C PHE A 76 14.02 -31.72 -0.89
N LEU A 77 14.23 -30.48 -0.45
CA LEU A 77 13.19 -29.54 -0.09
C LEU A 77 13.53 -28.19 -0.71
N GLY A 78 12.53 -27.43 -1.11
CA GLY A 78 12.66 -26.07 -1.62
C GLY A 78 12.96 -26.00 -3.12
N TRP A 79 12.97 -27.11 -3.83
CA TRP A 79 13.30 -27.13 -5.26
C TRP A 79 12.06 -26.92 -6.14
N VAL A 80 10.87 -27.37 -5.71
CA VAL A 80 9.68 -27.31 -6.57
C VAL A 80 9.09 -25.90 -6.62
N SER A 81 9.13 -25.16 -5.51
CA SER A 81 8.77 -23.73 -5.52
C SER A 81 9.64 -22.92 -6.49
N LEU A 82 10.93 -23.29 -6.63
CA LEU A 82 11.85 -22.62 -7.55
C LEU A 82 11.55 -22.96 -9.02
N LEU A 83 11.33 -24.24 -9.32
CA LEU A 83 11.06 -24.66 -10.71
C LEU A 83 9.71 -24.19 -11.25
N ARG A 84 8.72 -23.96 -10.37
CA ARG A 84 7.42 -23.40 -10.76
C ARG A 84 7.34 -21.89 -10.66
N ALA A 85 8.39 -21.27 -10.10
CA ALA A 85 8.50 -19.83 -9.80
C ALA A 85 7.35 -19.27 -8.94
N GLU A 86 6.78 -20.11 -8.07
CA GLU A 86 5.72 -19.74 -7.12
C GLU A 86 5.89 -20.58 -5.84
N PRO A 87 5.81 -19.96 -4.65
CA PRO A 87 6.01 -20.69 -3.40
C PRO A 87 4.85 -21.65 -3.14
N CYS A 88 5.17 -22.92 -2.89
CA CYS A 88 4.18 -23.94 -2.53
C CYS A 88 4.64 -24.88 -1.40
N GLU A 89 5.92 -24.82 -1.02
CA GLU A 89 6.49 -25.72 -0.03
C GLU A 89 6.42 -25.14 1.38
N TRP A 90 5.76 -25.86 2.28
CA TRP A 90 5.74 -25.57 3.72
C TRP A 90 6.34 -26.73 4.49
N VAL A 91 7.49 -26.52 5.14
CA VAL A 91 8.22 -27.62 5.80
C VAL A 91 8.61 -27.25 7.21
N SER A 92 8.39 -28.15 8.16
CA SER A 92 8.83 -28.03 9.55
C SER A 92 9.56 -29.28 10.03
N ALA A 93 10.50 -29.12 10.96
CA ALA A 93 11.22 -30.26 11.54
C ALA A 93 10.33 -31.01 12.54
N SER A 94 10.19 -32.34 12.41
CA SER A 94 9.45 -33.16 13.38
C SER A 94 10.25 -33.41 14.65
N GLU A 95 11.55 -33.53 14.49
CA GLU A 95 12.55 -33.86 15.50
C GLU A 95 13.81 -33.04 15.23
N GLU A 96 14.86 -33.22 16.02
CA GLU A 96 16.13 -32.56 15.75
C GLU A 96 16.69 -33.01 14.39
N THR A 97 16.71 -32.09 13.42
CA THR A 97 16.99 -32.40 12.01
C THR A 97 18.19 -31.61 11.54
N GLN A 98 19.11 -32.26 10.83
CA GLN A 98 20.23 -31.61 10.18
C GLN A 98 19.96 -31.50 8.69
N VAL A 99 20.06 -30.30 8.14
CA VAL A 99 19.85 -30.05 6.71
C VAL A 99 21.06 -29.35 6.11
N LEU A 100 21.43 -29.73 4.90
CA LEU A 100 22.46 -29.06 4.11
C LEU A 100 21.78 -28.06 3.19
N ALA A 101 22.02 -26.77 3.42
CA ALA A 101 21.43 -25.67 2.66
C ALA A 101 22.35 -25.27 1.50
N LEU A 102 21.91 -25.51 0.27
CA LEU A 102 22.61 -25.23 -0.98
C LEU A 102 22.01 -23.97 -1.63
N PRO A 103 22.81 -23.08 -2.25
CA PRO A 103 22.27 -21.88 -2.90
C PRO A 103 21.33 -22.21 -4.07
N ALA A 104 20.23 -21.47 -4.19
CA ALA A 104 19.24 -21.66 -5.26
C ALA A 104 19.79 -21.32 -6.64
N GLU A 105 20.63 -20.28 -6.74
CA GLU A 105 21.32 -19.87 -7.97
C GLU A 105 22.14 -21.03 -8.57
N ASP A 106 22.94 -21.70 -7.73
CA ASP A 106 23.72 -22.86 -8.13
C ASP A 106 22.80 -23.99 -8.62
N PHE A 107 21.69 -24.22 -7.92
CA PHE A 107 20.68 -25.21 -8.32
C PHE A 107 20.09 -24.94 -9.71
N LEU A 108 19.66 -23.70 -9.97
CA LEU A 108 19.07 -23.30 -11.25
C LEU A 108 20.09 -23.37 -12.38
N ASP A 109 21.35 -22.98 -12.12
CA ASP A 109 22.47 -23.15 -13.06
C ASP A 109 22.67 -24.64 -13.39
N GLY A 110 22.62 -25.53 -12.40
CA GLY A 110 22.72 -26.98 -12.62
C GLY A 110 21.58 -27.57 -13.45
N ILE A 111 20.35 -27.07 -13.28
CA ILE A 111 19.19 -27.50 -14.08
C ILE A 111 19.36 -27.12 -15.56
N GLN A 112 19.97 -25.96 -15.84
CA GLN A 112 20.18 -25.47 -17.20
C GLN A 112 21.41 -26.08 -17.87
N THR A 113 22.49 -26.30 -17.10
CA THR A 113 23.79 -26.75 -17.63
C THR A 113 23.90 -28.28 -17.75
N SER A 114 23.14 -29.06 -16.96
CA SER A 114 23.14 -30.52 -17.00
C SER A 114 21.73 -31.05 -17.33
N PRO A 115 21.46 -31.46 -18.59
CA PRO A 115 20.15 -31.98 -19.00
C PRO A 115 19.68 -33.17 -18.16
N ALA A 116 20.57 -34.12 -17.87
CA ALA A 116 20.25 -35.30 -17.06
C ALA A 116 19.85 -34.92 -15.61
N PHE A 117 20.46 -33.88 -15.04
CA PHE A 117 20.11 -33.36 -13.72
C PHE A 117 18.76 -32.63 -13.75
N GLY A 118 18.54 -31.79 -14.78
CA GLY A 118 17.26 -31.13 -15.05
C GLY A 118 16.11 -32.11 -15.18
N ASP A 119 16.26 -33.11 -16.04
CA ASP A 119 15.25 -34.13 -16.34
C ASP A 119 14.83 -34.92 -15.10
N TRP A 120 15.77 -35.20 -14.20
CA TRP A 120 15.48 -35.91 -12.95
C TRP A 120 14.48 -35.13 -12.08
N PHE A 121 14.65 -33.82 -11.94
CA PHE A 121 13.70 -32.97 -11.20
C PHE A 121 12.44 -32.66 -11.99
N ALA A 122 12.53 -32.57 -13.32
CA ALA A 122 11.40 -32.31 -14.20
C ALA A 122 10.32 -33.41 -14.11
N GLN A 123 10.72 -34.66 -13.92
CA GLN A 123 9.81 -35.82 -13.87
C GLN A 123 9.40 -36.22 -12.44
N LYS A 124 9.95 -35.57 -11.41
CA LYS A 124 9.61 -35.84 -10.00
C LYS A 124 8.32 -35.14 -9.61
N VAL A 125 7.39 -35.91 -9.06
CA VAL A 125 6.15 -35.41 -8.46
C VAL A 125 6.41 -35.01 -7.01
N HIS A 126 6.03 -33.79 -6.64
CA HIS A 126 6.07 -33.34 -5.25
C HIS A 126 4.65 -33.27 -4.66
N PRO A 127 4.39 -33.81 -3.45
CA PRO A 127 3.04 -33.86 -2.89
C PRO A 127 2.44 -32.47 -2.67
N GLN A 128 3.25 -31.50 -2.25
CA GLN A 128 2.79 -30.11 -2.08
C GLN A 128 2.54 -29.39 -3.42
N GLU A 129 3.20 -29.81 -4.50
CA GLU A 129 2.92 -29.28 -5.85
C GLU A 129 1.55 -29.77 -6.34
N ALA A 130 1.29 -31.07 -6.23
CA ALA A 130 0.00 -31.66 -6.57
C ALA A 130 -1.16 -31.03 -5.76
N PHE A 131 -0.95 -30.84 -4.45
CA PHE A 131 -1.93 -30.19 -3.59
C PHE A 131 -2.19 -28.73 -4.00
N ALA A 132 -1.13 -27.95 -4.26
CA ALA A 132 -1.26 -26.55 -4.66
C ALA A 132 -1.98 -26.39 -6.00
N VAL A 133 -1.65 -27.22 -7.00
CA VAL A 133 -2.34 -27.19 -8.31
C VAL A 133 -3.81 -27.57 -8.17
N ALA A 134 -4.12 -28.62 -7.40
CA ALA A 134 -5.49 -29.05 -7.23
C ALA A 134 -6.35 -28.04 -6.46
N SER A 135 -5.79 -27.40 -5.43
CA SER A 135 -6.47 -26.32 -4.70
C SER A 135 -6.79 -25.16 -5.64
N ALA A 136 -5.82 -24.72 -6.44
CA ALA A 136 -6.01 -23.65 -7.42
C ALA A 136 -7.02 -24.03 -8.52
N ALA A 137 -7.00 -25.29 -8.99
CA ALA A 137 -7.96 -25.78 -9.97
C ALA A 137 -9.40 -25.75 -9.45
N LEU A 138 -9.62 -26.11 -8.18
CA LEU A 138 -10.94 -26.09 -7.56
C LEU A 138 -11.44 -24.68 -7.26
N GLU A 139 -10.55 -23.72 -7.01
CA GLU A 139 -10.92 -22.30 -6.90
C GLU A 139 -11.43 -21.71 -8.22
N LEU A 140 -10.93 -22.23 -9.35
CA LEU A 140 -11.36 -21.84 -10.70
C LEU A 140 -12.68 -22.51 -11.12
N GLN A 141 -13.15 -23.53 -10.39
CA GLN A 141 -14.40 -24.22 -10.68
C GLN A 141 -15.59 -23.60 -9.93
N VAL A 142 -16.75 -23.59 -10.61
CA VAL A 142 -18.01 -23.05 -10.05
C VAL A 142 -18.59 -23.95 -8.95
N SER A 143 -18.25 -25.24 -8.96
CA SER A 143 -18.74 -26.23 -7.99
C SER A 143 -17.57 -27.04 -7.43
N ARG A 144 -17.51 -27.14 -6.10
CA ARG A 144 -16.50 -27.86 -5.35
C ARG A 144 -17.18 -29.03 -4.64
N PRO A 145 -16.75 -30.29 -4.85
CA PRO A 145 -17.31 -31.41 -4.10
C PRO A 145 -16.96 -31.29 -2.62
N ASP A 146 -17.90 -31.58 -1.72
CA ASP A 146 -17.69 -31.43 -0.27
C ASP A 146 -16.48 -32.23 0.25
N ASP A 147 -16.20 -33.40 -0.36
CA ASP A 147 -15.12 -34.33 0.02
C ASP A 147 -13.84 -34.22 -0.83
N TRP A 148 -13.64 -33.14 -1.61
CA TRP A 148 -12.48 -32.97 -2.50
C TRP A 148 -11.11 -33.14 -1.77
N ARG A 149 -11.11 -32.85 -0.46
CA ARG A 149 -9.95 -32.88 0.45
C ARG A 149 -9.45 -34.30 0.67
N GLU A 150 -10.33 -35.21 1.05
CA GLU A 150 -10.00 -36.64 1.22
C GLU A 150 -9.65 -37.28 -0.11
N LEU A 151 -10.35 -36.87 -1.16
CA LEU A 151 -10.14 -37.36 -2.52
C LEU A 151 -8.71 -37.02 -3.00
N LEU A 152 -8.23 -35.80 -2.80
CA LEU A 152 -6.86 -35.42 -3.12
C LEU A 152 -5.80 -36.13 -2.30
N GLN A 153 -6.04 -36.31 -0.99
CA GLN A 153 -5.09 -37.01 -0.14
C GLN A 153 -4.91 -38.47 -0.57
N ARG A 154 -5.97 -39.10 -1.10
CA ARG A 154 -5.93 -40.46 -1.67
C ARG A 154 -5.37 -40.51 -3.10
N GLN A 155 -5.56 -39.46 -3.89
CA GLN A 155 -5.26 -39.46 -5.32
C GLN A 155 -3.91 -38.84 -5.71
N TRP A 156 -3.31 -37.94 -4.92
CA TRP A 156 -2.02 -37.33 -5.26
C TRP A 156 -0.88 -38.33 -5.57
N PRO A 157 -0.81 -39.56 -4.99
CA PRO A 157 0.22 -40.53 -5.38
C PRO A 157 0.12 -40.99 -6.83
N GLN A 158 -1.06 -40.82 -7.45
CA GLN A 158 -1.30 -41.11 -8.87
C GLN A 158 -0.95 -39.94 -9.78
N ALA A 159 -0.63 -38.77 -9.21
CA ALA A 159 -0.25 -37.60 -9.98
C ALA A 159 0.97 -37.87 -10.86
N ARG A 160 1.04 -37.18 -11.99
CA ARG A 160 2.17 -37.21 -12.93
C ARG A 160 2.60 -35.79 -13.20
N VAL A 161 3.90 -35.58 -13.43
CA VAL A 161 4.42 -34.26 -13.80
C VAL A 161 5.23 -34.40 -15.08
N VAL A 162 4.96 -33.51 -16.03
CA VAL A 162 5.66 -33.47 -17.31
C VAL A 162 6.16 -32.06 -17.58
N PRO A 163 7.44 -31.90 -18.00
CA PRO A 163 7.94 -30.61 -18.48
C PRO A 163 7.42 -30.32 -19.88
N VAL A 164 7.02 -29.08 -20.12
CA VAL A 164 6.58 -28.58 -21.42
C VAL A 164 7.50 -27.43 -21.84
N ALA A 165 8.02 -27.51 -23.06
CA ALA A 165 8.88 -26.47 -23.60
C ALA A 165 8.09 -25.16 -23.78
N GLN A 166 8.73 -24.04 -23.47
CA GLN A 166 8.09 -22.74 -23.63
C GLN A 166 7.79 -22.45 -25.10
N GLY A 167 6.68 -21.75 -25.37
CA GLY A 167 6.26 -21.37 -26.71
C GLY A 167 5.69 -22.52 -27.54
N THR A 168 5.48 -23.69 -26.94
CA THR A 168 4.87 -24.86 -27.61
C THR A 168 3.41 -25.04 -27.20
N ALA A 169 2.63 -25.66 -28.07
CA ALA A 169 1.28 -26.09 -27.74
C ALA A 169 1.33 -27.33 -26.84
N PHE A 170 0.47 -27.36 -25.81
CA PHE A 170 0.34 -28.50 -24.94
C PHE A 170 -0.15 -29.73 -25.73
N THR A 171 0.58 -30.83 -25.59
CA THR A 171 0.23 -32.13 -26.15
C THR A 171 0.18 -33.14 -25.02
N ARG A 172 -0.89 -33.94 -24.98
CA ARG A 172 -1.04 -34.97 -23.96
C ARG A 172 0.09 -36.00 -24.07
N PRO A 173 0.76 -36.35 -22.97
CA PRO A 173 1.84 -37.36 -23.01
C PRO A 173 1.32 -38.74 -23.41
N ASP A 174 2.06 -39.40 -24.32
CA ASP A 174 1.74 -40.75 -24.80
C ASP A 174 1.75 -41.79 -23.65
N GLY A 175 0.76 -42.68 -23.64
CA GLY A 175 0.69 -43.82 -22.69
C GLY A 175 0.14 -43.47 -21.30
N MET A 176 -0.46 -42.30 -21.11
CA MET A 176 -1.13 -41.90 -19.85
C MET A 176 -2.62 -42.30 -19.84
N PRO A 177 -3.21 -42.60 -18.66
CA PRO A 177 -4.63 -42.95 -18.55
C PRO A 177 -5.56 -41.89 -19.15
N ASP A 178 -6.57 -42.29 -19.91
CA ASP A 178 -7.47 -41.40 -20.67
C ASP A 178 -8.29 -40.44 -19.78
N ASP A 179 -8.53 -40.81 -18.52
CA ASP A 179 -9.30 -40.06 -17.52
C ASP A 179 -8.50 -38.97 -16.80
N MET A 180 -7.17 -38.93 -16.95
CA MET A 180 -6.32 -37.93 -16.29
C MET A 180 -6.51 -36.51 -16.88
N GLN A 181 -6.74 -35.54 -16.01
CA GLN A 181 -6.83 -34.11 -16.33
C GLN A 181 -5.50 -33.42 -16.07
N TRP A 182 -5.09 -32.52 -16.97
CA TRP A 182 -3.80 -31.85 -16.92
C TRP A 182 -3.96 -30.40 -16.52
N TYR A 183 -3.16 -29.94 -15.57
CA TYR A 183 -3.24 -28.60 -15.01
C TYR A 183 -1.88 -27.91 -15.02
N LEU A 184 -1.89 -26.61 -15.28
CA LEU A 184 -0.69 -25.80 -15.25
C LEU A 184 -0.15 -25.66 -13.81
N SER A 185 1.15 -25.95 -13.62
CA SER A 185 1.84 -25.82 -12.33
C SER A 185 2.71 -24.57 -12.22
N SER A 186 3.25 -24.08 -13.34
CA SER A 186 4.14 -22.91 -13.39
C SER A 186 3.37 -21.60 -13.44
N ALA A 187 3.71 -20.62 -12.60
CA ALA A 187 3.02 -19.33 -12.51
C ALA A 187 3.50 -18.26 -13.52
N GLN A 188 4.56 -18.55 -14.28
CA GLN A 188 5.21 -17.61 -15.21
C GLN A 188 4.67 -17.66 -16.66
N VAL A 189 3.59 -18.41 -16.91
CA VAL A 189 3.01 -18.50 -18.25
C VAL A 189 2.10 -17.30 -18.49
N ALA A 190 2.41 -16.49 -19.51
CA ALA A 190 1.61 -15.31 -19.82
C ALA A 190 0.16 -15.70 -20.16
N ASN A 191 -0.81 -14.93 -19.65
CA ASN A 191 -2.25 -15.15 -19.80
C ASN A 191 -2.82 -16.45 -19.20
N HIS A 192 -2.01 -17.25 -18.50
CA HIS A 192 -2.47 -18.50 -17.87
C HIS A 192 -2.19 -18.50 -16.37
N ARG A 193 -2.99 -19.24 -15.59
CA ARG A 193 -2.89 -19.31 -14.13
C ARG A 193 -2.57 -20.72 -13.65
N VAL A 194 -1.90 -20.82 -12.50
CA VAL A 194 -1.71 -22.13 -11.85
C VAL A 194 -3.09 -22.74 -11.52
N GLY A 195 -3.24 -24.03 -11.78
CA GLY A 195 -4.52 -24.73 -11.65
C GLY A 195 -5.44 -24.65 -12.87
N GLU A 196 -5.09 -23.89 -13.92
CA GLU A 196 -5.85 -23.86 -15.16
C GLU A 196 -5.75 -25.21 -15.89
N CYS A 197 -6.89 -25.75 -16.32
CA CYS A 197 -6.96 -27.03 -17.04
C CYS A 197 -6.45 -26.85 -18.47
N LEU A 198 -5.44 -27.62 -18.85
CA LEU A 198 -4.86 -27.60 -20.18
C LEU A 198 -5.62 -28.54 -21.11
N VAL A 199 -5.91 -28.06 -22.32
CA VAL A 199 -6.52 -28.82 -23.40
C VAL A 199 -5.52 -29.05 -24.54
N GLU A 200 -5.71 -30.12 -25.30
CA GLU A 200 -4.86 -30.45 -26.45
C GLU A 200 -4.77 -29.26 -27.42
N GLY A 201 -3.55 -28.86 -27.79
CA GLY A 201 -3.31 -27.74 -28.70
C GLY A 201 -3.26 -26.35 -28.05
N MET A 202 -3.42 -26.24 -26.73
CA MET A 202 -3.36 -24.96 -26.00
C MET A 202 -1.94 -24.38 -26.00
N LEU A 203 -1.77 -23.17 -26.55
CA LEU A 203 -0.46 -22.52 -26.66
C LEU A 203 0.02 -22.02 -25.30
N LEU A 204 1.22 -22.40 -24.87
CA LEU A 204 1.88 -21.87 -23.68
C LEU A 204 2.95 -20.87 -24.09
N PRO A 205 2.66 -19.55 -24.15
CA PRO A 205 3.57 -18.54 -24.69
C PRO A 205 4.86 -18.47 -23.89
N ALA A 206 6.00 -18.31 -24.59
CA ALA A 206 7.28 -18.09 -23.94
C ALA A 206 7.38 -16.68 -23.34
N ARG A 207 8.05 -16.55 -22.20
CA ARG A 207 8.32 -15.26 -21.55
C ARG A 207 9.80 -14.93 -21.66
N ALA A 208 10.12 -13.69 -22.07
CA ALA A 208 11.50 -13.24 -22.18
C ALA A 208 12.21 -13.29 -20.82
N GLY A 209 13.32 -14.04 -20.75
CA GLY A 209 14.18 -14.15 -19.57
C GLY A 209 13.98 -15.40 -18.69
N ASP A 210 12.95 -16.21 -18.92
CA ASP A 210 12.80 -17.51 -18.25
C ASP A 210 13.39 -18.61 -19.12
N ALA A 211 14.35 -19.37 -18.60
CA ALA A 211 15.00 -20.47 -19.31
C ALA A 211 14.56 -21.87 -18.84
N LEU A 212 13.63 -21.96 -17.88
CA LEU A 212 13.13 -23.24 -17.35
C LEU A 212 11.90 -23.73 -18.13
N PRO A 213 11.76 -25.03 -18.40
CA PRO A 213 10.53 -25.58 -18.98
C PRO A 213 9.35 -25.42 -18.01
N TYR A 214 8.15 -25.20 -18.56
CA TYR A 214 6.93 -25.13 -17.76
C TYR A 214 6.57 -26.51 -17.20
N ARG A 215 6.06 -26.54 -15.97
CA ARG A 215 5.62 -27.79 -15.33
C ARG A 215 4.11 -27.93 -15.49
N VAL A 216 3.67 -29.12 -15.87
CA VAL A 216 2.27 -29.49 -15.93
C VAL A 216 2.04 -30.71 -15.06
N VAL A 217 1.01 -30.66 -14.22
CA VAL A 217 0.63 -31.75 -13.31
C VAL A 217 -0.64 -32.43 -13.83
N GLY A 218 -0.56 -33.72 -14.09
CA GLY A 218 -1.71 -34.58 -14.38
C GLY A 218 -2.29 -35.17 -13.09
N LEU A 219 -3.59 -35.01 -12.88
CA LEU A 219 -4.34 -35.56 -11.74
C LEU A 219 -5.55 -36.36 -12.24
N PRO A 220 -5.99 -37.40 -11.51
CA PRO A 220 -7.32 -37.98 -11.73
C PRO A 220 -8.42 -36.92 -11.59
N PRO A 221 -9.61 -37.12 -12.17
CA PRO A 221 -10.66 -36.12 -12.19
C PRO A 221 -11.10 -35.75 -10.76
N LEU A 222 -11.06 -34.45 -10.47
CA LEU A 222 -11.36 -33.88 -9.15
C LEU A 222 -12.87 -33.82 -8.86
N THR A 223 -13.73 -34.03 -9.86
CA THR A 223 -15.20 -34.02 -9.79
C THR A 223 -15.78 -35.27 -10.47
N GLN A 224 -16.94 -35.76 -10.01
CA GLN A 224 -17.61 -36.95 -10.56
C GLN A 224 -18.51 -36.64 -11.77
N ASP A 225 -18.82 -35.37 -12.05
CA ASP A 225 -19.71 -34.95 -13.13
C ASP A 225 -18.96 -34.25 -14.28
N HIS A 226 -18.96 -34.93 -15.44
CA HIS A 226 -18.75 -34.47 -16.82
C HIS A 226 -17.53 -33.59 -17.18
N ALA A 227 -17.05 -33.80 -18.41
CA ALA A 227 -15.85 -33.19 -18.98
C ALA A 227 -15.79 -31.65 -18.78
N PRO A 228 -14.61 -31.09 -18.46
CA PRO A 228 -14.44 -29.65 -18.33
C PRO A 228 -14.77 -28.98 -19.67
N GLN A 229 -15.75 -28.08 -19.65
CA GLN A 229 -15.97 -27.17 -20.78
C GLN A 229 -14.81 -26.16 -20.80
N PRO A 230 -14.13 -25.94 -21.93
CA PRO A 230 -13.18 -24.84 -22.03
C PRO A 230 -13.94 -23.54 -21.73
N LEU A 231 -13.40 -22.71 -20.83
CA LEU A 231 -13.90 -21.34 -20.71
C LEU A 231 -13.80 -20.70 -22.10
N ASP A 232 -14.94 -20.28 -22.65
CA ASP A 232 -15.01 -19.61 -23.95
C ASP A 232 -13.93 -18.52 -24.01
N GLN A 233 -13.03 -18.69 -24.97
CA GLN A 233 -12.00 -17.72 -25.36
C GLN A 233 -12.68 -16.50 -25.97
N GLN A 234 -13.24 -15.61 -25.14
CA GLN A 234 -13.63 -14.24 -25.51
C GLN A 234 -14.01 -13.42 -24.27
N LEU A 235 -13.05 -13.30 -23.35
CA LEU A 235 -12.98 -12.12 -22.46
C LEU A 235 -11.89 -11.21 -23.03
N PRO A 236 -12.12 -9.90 -23.18
CA PRO A 236 -11.07 -8.98 -23.59
C PRO A 236 -9.93 -9.08 -22.57
N VAL A 237 -8.77 -9.54 -23.02
CA VAL A 237 -7.54 -9.57 -22.25
C VAL A 237 -7.06 -8.13 -22.12
N ASP A 238 -7.67 -7.38 -21.22
CA ASP A 238 -7.11 -6.13 -20.71
C ASP A 238 -7.59 -5.77 -19.28
N ASP A 239 -8.23 -6.72 -18.60
CA ASP A 239 -8.62 -6.58 -17.19
C ASP A 239 -8.36 -7.93 -16.49
N MET A 240 -7.63 -7.88 -15.37
CA MET A 240 -7.26 -9.01 -14.48
C MET A 240 -5.85 -9.62 -14.60
N GLU A 241 -4.81 -8.82 -14.84
CA GLU A 241 -3.54 -9.04 -14.12
C GLU A 241 -3.65 -8.45 -12.71
N GLN A 242 -4.39 -9.15 -11.84
CA GLN A 242 -4.09 -9.11 -10.42
C GLN A 242 -2.78 -9.87 -10.23
N GLN A 243 -1.67 -9.18 -10.44
CA GLN A 243 -0.41 -9.63 -9.88
C GLN A 243 -0.56 -9.50 -8.35
N LEU A 244 -0.96 -10.60 -7.69
CA LEU A 244 -0.25 -11.02 -6.48
C LEU A 244 1.24 -10.76 -6.76
N PRO A 245 2.05 -10.22 -5.84
CA PRO A 245 3.46 -10.01 -6.12
C PRO A 245 4.05 -11.37 -6.48
N VAL A 246 4.13 -11.66 -7.78
CA VAL A 246 4.89 -12.77 -8.30
C VAL A 246 6.30 -12.33 -7.97
N VAL A 247 6.83 -12.91 -6.90
CA VAL A 247 8.24 -12.79 -6.59
C VAL A 247 8.92 -13.50 -7.75
N SER A 248 9.19 -12.78 -8.84
CA SER A 248 9.97 -13.33 -9.92
C SER A 248 11.37 -13.61 -9.39
N LEU A 249 12.05 -14.63 -9.91
CA LEU A 249 13.46 -14.89 -9.60
C LEU A 249 14.31 -13.60 -9.75
N GLN A 250 13.86 -12.68 -10.61
CA GLN A 250 14.41 -11.34 -10.83
C GLN A 250 14.29 -10.41 -9.59
N GLN A 251 13.17 -10.39 -8.86
CA GLN A 251 13.00 -9.58 -7.64
C GLN A 251 13.86 -10.08 -6.46
N LEU A 252 14.33 -11.34 -6.52
CA LEU A 252 15.28 -11.92 -5.57
C LEU A 252 16.75 -11.66 -5.94
N GLY A 253 17.01 -10.93 -7.04
CA GLY A 253 18.37 -10.65 -7.54
C GLY A 253 19.06 -11.86 -8.18
N ILE A 254 18.29 -12.87 -8.62
CA ILE A 254 18.82 -14.13 -9.18
C ILE A 254 19.01 -14.02 -10.72
N LEU A 255 18.42 -13.01 -11.36
CA LEU A 255 18.63 -12.64 -12.77
C LEU A 255 18.75 -11.10 -12.88
N GLU A 256 19.78 -10.60 -13.57
CA GLU A 256 19.99 -9.16 -13.83
C GLU A 256 19.00 -8.66 -14.91
N ASP A 257 18.36 -7.50 -14.69
CA ASP A 257 17.50 -6.83 -15.69
C ASP A 257 17.93 -5.37 -15.92
N ASP A 258 18.05 -4.99 -17.19
CA ASP A 258 18.51 -3.70 -17.71
C ASP A 258 17.37 -2.78 -18.17
N THR A 259 16.10 -3.17 -17.97
CA THR A 259 14.95 -2.51 -18.63
C THR A 259 14.18 -1.45 -17.81
N LEU A 260 14.53 -1.17 -16.55
CA LEU A 260 13.92 -0.07 -15.78
C LEU A 260 14.48 1.31 -16.16
N ALA A 261 13.61 2.28 -16.45
CA ALA A 261 14.01 3.69 -16.58
C ALA A 261 14.67 4.16 -15.26
N ASP A 262 15.85 4.79 -15.34
CA ASP A 262 16.68 5.15 -14.18
C ASP A 262 15.93 5.96 -13.10
N SER A 263 14.91 6.74 -13.48
CA SER A 263 14.09 7.53 -12.56
C SER A 263 13.16 6.72 -11.65
N GLN A 264 12.74 5.52 -12.08
CA GLN A 264 11.97 4.58 -11.25
C GLN A 264 12.88 3.68 -10.42
N ARG A 265 14.14 3.49 -10.86
CA ARG A 265 15.14 2.67 -10.18
C ARG A 265 15.87 3.42 -9.08
N TYR A 266 16.03 4.75 -9.24
CA TYR A 266 16.82 5.63 -8.35
C TYR A 266 16.03 6.91 -8.01
N PRO A 267 15.29 6.95 -6.90
CA PRO A 267 14.45 8.08 -6.53
C PRO A 267 15.31 9.29 -6.16
N LEU A 268 15.25 10.36 -6.95
CA LEU A 268 16.06 11.56 -6.76
C LEU A 268 15.28 12.68 -6.06
N VAL A 269 15.80 13.19 -4.94
CA VAL A 269 15.26 14.34 -4.22
C VAL A 269 16.33 15.43 -4.13
N ARG A 270 15.98 16.67 -4.49
CA ARG A 270 16.89 17.81 -4.46
C ARG A 270 16.76 18.61 -3.15
N GLY A 271 17.88 19.13 -2.68
CA GLY A 271 17.95 19.99 -1.49
C GLY A 271 19.17 20.90 -1.52
N GLN A 272 19.01 22.15 -1.07
CA GLN A 272 20.10 23.14 -0.98
C GLN A 272 20.33 23.58 0.47
N GLY A 273 21.57 23.50 0.94
CA GLY A 273 21.96 23.81 2.31
C GLY A 273 22.02 22.56 3.18
N THR A 274 22.80 22.61 4.26
CA THR A 274 23.12 21.45 5.11
C THR A 274 21.89 20.71 5.63
N LEU A 275 20.87 21.45 6.09
CA LEU A 275 19.60 20.88 6.56
C LEU A 275 18.79 20.22 5.43
N GLN A 276 18.63 20.89 4.29
CA GLN A 276 17.83 20.33 3.20
C GLN A 276 18.53 19.18 2.49
N GLU A 277 19.86 19.18 2.42
CA GLU A 277 20.66 18.08 1.89
C GLU A 277 20.52 16.83 2.76
N ALA A 278 20.60 16.98 4.08
CA ALA A 278 20.37 15.88 5.02
C ALA A 278 18.96 15.30 4.88
N LEU A 279 17.94 16.16 4.79
CA LEU A 279 16.55 15.75 4.56
C LEU A 279 16.37 15.04 3.22
N ALA A 280 16.94 15.59 2.13
CA ALA A 280 16.84 15.01 0.79
C ALA A 280 17.49 13.62 0.73
N VAL A 281 18.66 13.44 1.35
CA VAL A 281 19.32 12.13 1.46
C VAL A 281 18.50 11.13 2.26
N CYS A 282 17.94 11.56 3.39
CA CYS A 282 17.07 10.71 4.18
C CYS A 282 15.80 10.32 3.40
N GLU A 283 15.24 11.25 2.62
CA GLU A 283 14.08 11.02 1.75
C GLU A 283 14.42 10.04 0.62
N MET A 284 15.56 10.20 -0.05
CA MET A 284 16.05 9.28 -1.09
C MET A 284 16.28 7.87 -0.53
N ALA A 285 16.92 7.75 0.64
CA ALA A 285 17.15 6.45 1.30
C ALA A 285 15.83 5.80 1.73
N ALA A 286 14.88 6.59 2.25
CA ALA A 286 13.55 6.11 2.61
C ALA A 286 12.75 5.63 1.40
N LEU A 287 12.79 6.37 0.28
CA LEU A 287 12.15 5.99 -0.98
C LEU A 287 12.76 4.70 -1.55
N GLN A 288 14.08 4.58 -1.54
CA GLN A 288 14.78 3.38 -2.01
C GLN A 288 14.43 2.14 -1.17
N GLN A 289 14.38 2.29 0.15
CA GLN A 289 14.04 1.21 1.08
C GLN A 289 12.52 1.03 1.28
N ARG A 290 11.69 1.82 0.59
CA ARG A 290 10.22 1.83 0.70
C ARG A 290 9.74 1.99 2.15
N VAL A 291 10.30 2.96 2.87
CA VAL A 291 9.99 3.30 4.27
C VAL A 291 9.34 4.69 4.34
N PRO A 292 8.36 4.92 5.24
CA PRO A 292 7.76 6.24 5.43
C PRO A 292 8.77 7.32 5.86
N PHE A 293 8.83 8.42 5.08
CA PHE A 293 9.67 9.59 5.37
C PHE A 293 8.91 10.76 6.01
N ARG A 294 8.93 10.89 7.34
CA ARG A 294 8.25 12.00 8.05
C ARG A 294 9.10 13.28 8.04
N ARG A 295 8.96 14.07 6.96
CA ARG A 295 9.75 15.29 6.74
C ARG A 295 9.71 16.26 7.93
N ASP A 296 8.53 16.59 8.44
CA ASP A 296 8.39 17.56 9.54
C ASP A 296 9.02 17.08 10.85
N ALA A 297 8.95 15.77 11.14
CA ALA A 297 9.56 15.19 12.33
C ALA A 297 11.08 15.21 12.24
N LEU A 298 11.65 14.77 11.11
CA LEU A 298 13.09 14.77 10.87
C LEU A 298 13.64 16.20 10.77
N GLN A 299 12.89 17.13 10.18
CA GLN A 299 13.26 18.53 10.10
C GLN A 299 13.38 19.15 11.49
N LYS A 300 12.40 18.93 12.39
CA LYS A 300 12.49 19.41 13.78
C LYS A 300 13.72 18.84 14.51
N VAL A 301 13.99 17.54 14.35
CA VAL A 301 15.16 16.90 14.97
C VAL A 301 16.46 17.52 14.44
N LEU A 302 16.56 17.75 13.13
CA LEU A 302 17.73 18.39 12.51
C LEU A 302 17.89 19.84 12.96
N GLU A 303 16.81 20.64 12.97
CA GLU A 303 16.82 22.04 13.44
C GLU A 303 17.29 22.12 14.91
N ASP A 304 16.83 21.22 15.77
CA ASP A 304 17.25 21.16 17.18
C ASP A 304 18.72 20.74 17.35
N GLN A 305 19.27 19.89 16.47
CA GLN A 305 20.67 19.47 16.52
C GLN A 305 21.61 20.55 15.97
N PHE A 306 21.25 21.23 14.87
CA PHE A 306 22.04 22.32 14.33
C PHE A 306 22.05 23.55 15.25
N ARG A 307 20.95 23.82 15.98
CA ARG A 307 20.93 24.84 17.05
C ARG A 307 21.90 24.56 18.19
N ARG A 308 22.36 23.31 18.34
CA ARG A 308 23.34 22.88 19.35
C ARG A 308 24.77 22.77 18.77
N ASP A 309 25.04 23.46 17.67
CA ASP A 309 26.36 23.56 17.01
C ASP A 309 26.95 22.22 16.55
N LYS A 310 26.09 21.22 16.28
CA LYS A 310 26.55 19.95 15.68
C LYS A 310 26.60 20.05 14.17
N SER A 311 27.74 19.67 13.60
CA SER A 311 27.90 19.48 12.16
C SER A 311 27.14 18.24 11.67
N LEU A 312 26.83 18.22 10.38
CA LEU A 312 26.22 17.06 9.73
C LEU A 312 27.23 15.90 9.71
N SER A 313 26.90 14.78 10.36
CA SER A 313 27.76 13.61 10.46
C SER A 313 27.03 12.33 10.04
N LEU A 314 27.79 11.28 9.70
CA LEU A 314 27.22 9.97 9.35
C LEU A 314 26.49 9.34 10.54
N GLU A 315 26.92 9.58 11.78
CA GLU A 315 26.24 9.12 13.00
C GLU A 315 24.88 9.78 13.17
N LEU A 316 24.77 11.07 12.83
CA LEU A 316 23.49 11.76 12.83
C LEU A 316 22.56 11.17 11.76
N LEU A 317 23.06 10.92 10.56
CA LEU A 317 22.30 10.28 9.48
C LEU A 317 21.84 8.87 9.87
N ALA A 318 22.71 8.08 10.51
CA ALA A 318 22.36 6.76 11.06
C ALA A 318 21.23 6.86 12.10
N GLY A 319 21.31 7.82 13.03
CA GLY A 319 20.24 8.06 13.99
C GLY A 319 18.93 8.48 13.35
N LEU A 320 18.97 9.27 12.26
CA LEU A 320 17.77 9.64 11.50
C LEU A 320 17.18 8.45 10.75
N MET A 321 18.01 7.57 10.19
CA MET A 321 17.56 6.31 9.58
C MET A 321 16.86 5.41 10.61
N GLU A 322 17.41 5.31 11.82
CA GLU A 322 16.76 4.59 12.93
C GLU A 322 15.40 5.16 13.32
N LEU A 323 15.25 6.49 13.32
CA LEU A 323 13.96 7.14 13.56
C LEU A 323 12.91 6.82 12.49
N MET A 324 13.34 6.44 11.28
CA MET A 324 12.44 5.97 10.21
C MET A 324 12.09 4.47 10.35
N GLY A 325 12.67 3.76 11.33
CA GLY A 325 12.46 2.33 11.52
C GLY A 325 13.40 1.45 10.69
N LEU A 326 14.49 2.01 10.17
CA LEU A 326 15.59 1.26 9.55
C LEU A 326 16.64 0.92 10.61
N LYS A 327 17.27 -0.25 10.52
CA LYS A 327 18.45 -0.54 11.34
C LYS A 327 19.67 0.00 10.61
N SER A 328 20.44 0.86 11.25
CA SER A 328 21.63 1.45 10.64
C SER A 328 22.90 0.83 11.20
N GLN A 329 23.81 0.44 10.30
CA GLN A 329 25.15 0.02 10.66
C GLN A 329 26.17 1.03 10.13
N LEU A 330 26.91 1.65 11.04
CA LEU A 330 28.09 2.43 10.69
C LEU A 330 29.25 1.47 10.42
N GLY A 331 29.93 1.68 9.30
CA GLY A 331 31.07 0.88 8.89
C GLY A 331 32.15 1.75 8.27
N SER A 332 33.36 1.20 8.23
CA SER A 332 34.49 1.78 7.50
C SER A 332 35.08 0.69 6.62
N VAL A 333 35.41 1.03 5.39
CA VAL A 333 36.06 0.12 4.44
C VAL A 333 37.20 0.83 3.73
N ASP A 334 38.30 0.12 3.47
CA ASP A 334 39.37 0.63 2.62
C ASP A 334 38.82 0.96 1.22
N SER A 335 39.21 2.09 0.66
CA SER A 335 38.65 2.60 -0.60
C SER A 335 38.81 1.62 -1.76
N ARG A 336 39.77 0.69 -1.70
CA ARG A 336 39.93 -0.41 -2.66
C ARG A 336 38.73 -1.36 -2.75
N TYR A 337 37.94 -1.48 -1.69
CA TYR A 337 36.77 -2.37 -1.63
C TYR A 337 35.43 -1.63 -1.82
N LEU A 338 35.44 -0.37 -2.28
CA LEU A 338 34.23 0.39 -2.63
C LEU A 338 33.30 -0.37 -3.59
N GLY A 339 33.87 -1.17 -4.52
CA GLY A 339 33.11 -2.01 -5.45
C GLY A 339 32.38 -3.20 -4.82
N SER A 340 32.60 -3.48 -3.53
CA SER A 340 31.93 -4.56 -2.78
C SER A 340 30.92 -4.04 -1.75
N LEU A 341 30.68 -2.73 -1.74
CA LEU A 341 29.73 -2.11 -0.81
C LEU A 341 28.30 -2.58 -1.12
N GLU A 342 27.58 -3.04 -0.10
CA GLU A 342 26.15 -3.30 -0.25
C GLU A 342 25.40 -1.98 -0.46
N ALA A 343 24.46 -1.94 -1.40
CA ALA A 343 23.59 -0.79 -1.64
C ALA A 343 22.14 -1.08 -1.18
N PRO A 344 21.38 -0.07 -0.69
CA PRO A 344 21.77 1.33 -0.62
C PRO A 344 22.63 1.65 0.61
N ALA A 345 23.60 2.54 0.43
CA ALA A 345 24.48 3.03 1.49
C ALA A 345 24.55 4.57 1.48
N LEU A 346 24.88 5.17 2.62
CA LEU A 346 25.05 6.61 2.76
C LEU A 346 26.52 6.92 3.02
N LEU A 347 27.07 7.91 2.31
CA LEU A 347 28.45 8.37 2.52
C LEU A 347 28.53 9.89 2.39
N MET A 348 29.64 10.47 2.83
CA MET A 348 29.93 11.89 2.69
C MET A 348 30.89 12.09 1.53
N LEU A 349 30.45 12.79 0.47
CA LEU A 349 31.27 13.14 -0.69
C LEU A 349 31.46 14.65 -0.73
N GLU A 350 32.71 15.13 -0.70
CA GLU A 350 33.06 16.57 -0.68
C GLU A 350 32.32 17.37 0.42
N GLY A 351 32.01 16.74 1.56
CA GLY A 351 31.28 17.37 2.66
C GLY A 351 29.75 17.43 2.50
N SER A 352 29.19 16.87 1.42
CA SER A 352 27.74 16.71 1.23
C SER A 352 27.34 15.24 1.40
N PRO A 353 26.19 14.94 2.04
CA PRO A 353 25.71 13.57 2.15
C PRO A 353 25.19 13.08 0.79
N VAL A 354 25.46 11.83 0.45
CA VAL A 354 24.96 11.19 -0.79
C VAL A 354 24.45 9.78 -0.51
N VAL A 355 23.52 9.31 -1.34
CA VAL A 355 23.03 7.91 -1.33
C VAL A 355 23.70 7.14 -2.45
N VAL A 356 24.40 6.06 -2.14
CA VAL A 356 24.79 5.04 -3.12
C VAL A 356 23.57 4.17 -3.37
N PHE A 357 22.99 4.22 -4.56
CA PHE A 357 21.83 3.40 -4.90
C PHE A 357 22.19 2.02 -5.44
N ALA A 358 23.30 1.91 -6.18
CA ALA A 358 23.77 0.66 -6.74
C ALA A 358 25.29 0.71 -6.95
N VAL A 359 25.91 -0.47 -6.86
CA VAL A 359 27.31 -0.70 -7.22
C VAL A 359 27.33 -1.57 -8.48
N LYS A 360 27.79 -1.01 -9.59
CA LYS A 360 28.02 -1.73 -10.85
C LYS A 360 29.51 -2.11 -10.94
N ARG A 361 29.87 -3.03 -11.86
CA ARG A 361 31.23 -3.61 -11.96
C ARG A 361 32.37 -2.59 -11.87
N ASP A 362 32.25 -1.42 -12.51
CA ASP A 362 33.29 -0.36 -12.49
C ASP A 362 32.78 1.04 -12.07
N ALA A 363 31.52 1.16 -11.63
CA ALA A 363 30.93 2.47 -11.31
C ALA A 363 29.92 2.42 -10.16
N LEU A 364 29.82 3.54 -9.43
CA LEU A 364 28.81 3.75 -8.39
C LEU A 364 27.70 4.65 -8.93
N VAL A 365 26.45 4.25 -8.69
CA VAL A 365 25.28 5.08 -8.96
C VAL A 365 24.92 5.85 -7.69
N LEU A 366 25.11 7.17 -7.72
CA LEU A 366 24.99 8.07 -6.57
C LEU A 366 23.82 9.04 -6.76
N GLY A 367 22.99 9.21 -5.74
CA GLY A 367 22.03 10.29 -5.61
C GLY A 367 22.65 11.45 -4.84
N HIS A 368 23.04 12.51 -5.54
CA HIS A 368 23.54 13.75 -4.92
C HIS A 368 22.42 14.80 -4.82
N PRO A 369 22.12 15.35 -3.62
CA PRO A 369 21.04 16.34 -3.46
C PRO A 369 21.15 17.62 -4.31
N ARG A 370 22.38 18.03 -4.66
CA ARG A 370 22.65 19.23 -5.48
C ARG A 370 22.86 18.88 -6.95
N ARG A 371 23.72 17.88 -7.21
CA ARG A 371 24.18 17.53 -8.56
C ARG A 371 23.25 16.55 -9.29
N GLY A 372 22.30 15.94 -8.59
CA GLY A 372 21.36 14.98 -9.16
C GLY A 372 21.88 13.54 -9.14
N LEU A 373 21.35 12.70 -10.02
CA LEU A 373 21.82 11.33 -10.20
C LEU A 373 23.16 11.37 -10.94
N GLN A 374 24.19 10.74 -10.37
CA GLN A 374 25.53 10.69 -10.95
C GLN A 374 25.98 9.23 -11.02
N GLN A 375 26.62 8.86 -12.12
CA GLN A 375 27.30 7.57 -12.25
C GLN A 375 28.79 7.87 -12.34
N LEU A 376 29.52 7.60 -11.26
CA LEU A 376 30.95 7.90 -11.16
C LEU A 376 31.77 6.60 -11.19
N PRO A 377 32.87 6.53 -11.97
CA PRO A 377 33.81 5.43 -11.90
C PRO A 377 34.33 5.23 -10.48
N ILE A 378 34.51 3.98 -10.05
CA ILE A 378 35.00 3.68 -8.69
C ILE A 378 36.36 4.36 -8.43
N ALA A 379 37.23 4.42 -9.44
CA ALA A 379 38.53 5.09 -9.36
C ALA A 379 38.45 6.59 -9.05
N GLU A 380 37.45 7.29 -9.60
CA GLU A 380 37.23 8.72 -9.35
C GLU A 380 36.74 8.96 -7.92
N VAL A 381 35.84 8.10 -7.46
CA VAL A 381 35.32 8.15 -6.08
C VAL A 381 36.40 7.78 -5.06
N GLN A 382 37.31 6.87 -5.39
CA GLN A 382 38.48 6.51 -4.58
C GLN A 382 39.44 7.69 -4.40
N GLN A 383 39.71 8.46 -5.45
CA GLN A 383 40.56 9.65 -5.36
C GLN A 383 39.96 10.74 -4.45
N GLN A 384 38.63 10.83 -4.40
CA GLN A 384 37.91 11.83 -3.61
C GLN A 384 37.72 11.44 -2.13
N LEU A 385 37.69 10.14 -1.80
CA LEU A 385 37.32 9.65 -0.45
C LEU A 385 38.51 9.19 0.42
N GLY A 386 39.75 9.32 -0.03
CA GLY A 386 40.95 8.96 0.76
C GLY A 386 41.14 7.45 0.94
N GLU A 387 41.98 7.03 1.90
CA GLU A 387 42.32 5.61 2.12
C GLU A 387 41.18 4.80 2.77
N SER A 388 40.29 5.43 3.54
CA SER A 388 39.19 4.76 4.25
C SER A 388 37.87 5.51 4.09
N VAL A 389 36.82 4.78 3.73
CA VAL A 389 35.48 5.32 3.48
C VAL A 389 34.55 4.90 4.60
N ASN A 390 34.05 5.90 5.34
CA ASN A 390 33.00 5.70 6.30
C ASN A 390 31.64 5.74 5.61
N PHE A 391 30.74 4.82 5.99
CA PHE A 391 29.42 4.73 5.41
C PHE A 391 28.38 4.31 6.45
N VAL A 392 27.11 4.55 6.14
CA VAL A 392 25.97 3.98 6.86
C VAL A 392 25.22 3.03 5.93
N LEU A 393 25.03 1.81 6.38
CA LEU A 393 24.16 0.82 5.74
C LEU A 393 22.79 0.82 6.42
N PRO A 394 21.77 1.48 5.86
CA PRO A 394 20.39 1.31 6.29
C PRO A 394 19.84 -0.04 5.82
N ARG A 395 19.42 -0.89 6.75
CA ARG A 395 18.78 -2.18 6.48
C ARG A 395 17.36 -2.22 7.01
N ARG A 396 16.46 -2.84 6.25
CA ARG A 396 15.12 -3.17 6.74
C ARG A 396 15.20 -4.31 7.74
N VAL A 397 14.35 -4.23 8.75
CA VAL A 397 14.10 -5.28 9.75
C VAL A 397 12.61 -5.64 9.72
N SER A 398 12.21 -6.73 10.37
CA SER A 398 10.81 -7.18 10.41
C SER A 398 9.84 -6.14 10.96
N SER A 399 10.33 -5.22 11.81
CA SER A 399 9.56 -4.09 12.36
C SER A 399 9.57 -2.82 11.50
N THR A 400 10.23 -2.83 10.32
CA THR A 400 10.28 -1.66 9.43
C THR A 400 8.92 -1.48 8.73
N PRO A 401 8.22 -0.33 8.90
CA PRO A 401 6.92 -0.10 8.29
C PRO A 401 6.99 -0.18 6.76
N SER A 402 6.08 -0.93 6.13
CA SER A 402 6.25 -1.44 4.76
C SER A 402 5.44 -0.78 3.64
N SER A 403 4.54 0.16 3.92
CA SER A 403 3.97 1.04 2.90
C SER A 403 3.27 2.23 3.53
N ARG A 404 3.29 3.37 2.83
CA ARG A 404 2.53 4.56 3.21
C ARG A 404 1.08 4.47 2.74
N PHE A 405 0.19 4.97 3.56
CA PHE A 405 -1.12 5.44 3.17
C PHE A 405 -0.98 6.45 2.01
N GLY A 406 -1.70 6.18 0.93
CA GLY A 406 -1.71 6.98 -0.29
C GLY A 406 -2.94 6.65 -1.13
N TRP A 407 -3.01 7.15 -2.36
CA TRP A 407 -4.18 6.93 -3.23
C TRP A 407 -4.51 5.45 -3.48
N GLY A 408 -3.49 4.58 -3.45
CA GLY A 408 -3.65 3.12 -3.54
C GLY A 408 -4.61 2.55 -2.50
N TRP A 409 -4.68 3.14 -1.30
CA TRP A 409 -5.59 2.69 -0.24
C TRP A 409 -7.08 2.88 -0.60
N PHE A 410 -7.40 3.82 -1.49
CA PHE A 410 -8.77 4.08 -1.96
C PHE A 410 -9.18 3.23 -3.16
N THR A 411 -8.22 2.64 -3.87
CA THR A 411 -8.49 1.80 -5.05
C THR A 411 -9.40 0.60 -4.78
N PRO A 412 -9.26 -0.19 -3.68
CA PRO A 412 -10.18 -1.29 -3.41
C PRO A 412 -11.62 -0.80 -3.16
N LEU A 413 -11.79 0.42 -2.63
CA LEU A 413 -13.10 1.01 -2.39
C LEU A 413 -13.80 1.40 -3.69
N LEU A 414 -13.07 2.02 -4.63
CA LEU A 414 -13.59 2.31 -5.96
C LEU A 414 -13.97 1.01 -6.71
N GLY A 415 -13.15 -0.05 -6.56
CA GLY A 415 -13.44 -1.36 -7.12
C GLY A 415 -14.72 -1.99 -6.58
N LYS A 416 -14.98 -1.89 -5.27
CA LYS A 416 -16.19 -2.41 -4.61
C LYS A 416 -17.48 -1.81 -5.19
N TYR A 417 -17.47 -0.51 -5.49
CA TYR A 417 -18.66 0.21 -5.98
C TYR A 417 -18.67 0.46 -7.50
N ARG A 418 -17.84 -0.27 -8.28
CA ARG A 418 -17.70 -0.10 -9.74
C ARG A 418 -19.02 -0.10 -10.51
N ARG A 419 -19.99 -0.94 -10.13
CA ARG A 419 -21.29 -1.04 -10.81
C ARG A 419 -22.09 0.25 -10.71
N ALA A 420 -22.12 0.85 -9.52
CA ALA A 420 -22.83 2.10 -9.31
C ALA A 420 -22.12 3.26 -10.02
N LEU A 421 -20.79 3.27 -10.02
CA LEU A 421 -19.98 4.24 -10.78
C LEU A 421 -20.21 4.14 -12.29
N VAL A 422 -20.29 2.94 -12.84
CA VAL A 422 -20.65 2.71 -14.25
C VAL A 422 -22.07 3.19 -14.54
N LEU A 423 -23.03 2.94 -13.64
CA LEU A 423 -24.40 3.43 -13.80
C LEU A 423 -24.46 4.96 -13.81
N VAL A 424 -23.71 5.63 -12.92
CA VAL A 424 -23.54 7.09 -12.92
C VAL A 424 -22.92 7.57 -14.23
N PHE A 425 -21.89 6.88 -14.72
CA PHE A 425 -21.26 7.20 -16.01
C PHE A 425 -22.27 7.10 -17.16
N VAL A 426 -23.02 6.01 -17.26
CA VAL A 426 -24.02 5.78 -18.31
C VAL A 426 -25.15 6.80 -18.23
N ALA A 427 -25.70 7.06 -17.04
CA ALA A 427 -26.73 8.08 -16.85
C ALA A 427 -26.22 9.47 -17.27
N SER A 428 -24.95 9.78 -16.95
CA SER A 428 -24.33 11.04 -17.36
C SER A 428 -24.14 11.11 -18.87
N LEU A 429 -23.66 10.05 -19.50
CA LEU A 429 -23.47 9.97 -20.95
C LEU A 429 -24.79 10.18 -21.68
N LEU A 430 -25.86 9.50 -21.26
CA LEU A 430 -27.20 9.66 -21.83
C LEU A 430 -27.72 11.09 -21.64
N ALA A 431 -27.58 11.65 -20.44
CA ALA A 431 -27.96 13.04 -20.18
C ALA A 431 -27.18 14.02 -21.08
N GLN A 432 -25.90 13.76 -21.32
CA GLN A 432 -25.06 14.60 -22.15
C GLN A 432 -25.40 14.50 -23.64
N LEU A 433 -25.73 13.29 -24.13
CA LEU A 433 -26.21 13.08 -25.50
C LEU A 433 -27.53 13.82 -25.75
N PHE A 434 -28.48 13.76 -24.81
CA PHE A 434 -29.70 14.58 -24.91
C PHE A 434 -29.42 16.08 -24.81
N GLY A 435 -28.45 16.47 -23.96
CA GLY A 435 -27.98 17.84 -23.89
C GLY A 435 -27.36 18.35 -25.20
N LEU A 436 -26.71 17.48 -25.98
CA LEU A 436 -26.20 17.81 -27.31
C LEU A 436 -27.32 17.97 -28.35
N ALA A 437 -28.41 17.22 -28.22
CA ALA A 437 -29.55 17.31 -29.15
C ALA A 437 -30.22 18.69 -29.12
N ILE A 438 -30.25 19.37 -27.97
CA ILE A 438 -30.88 20.69 -27.82
C ILE A 438 -30.25 21.76 -28.77
N PRO A 439 -28.92 22.00 -28.76
CA PRO A 439 -28.27 22.89 -29.74
C PRO A 439 -28.55 22.54 -31.20
N LEU A 440 -28.58 21.25 -31.54
CA LEU A 440 -28.85 20.79 -32.91
C LEU A 440 -30.29 21.10 -33.34
N LEU A 441 -31.26 20.94 -32.42
CA LEU A 441 -32.66 21.28 -32.68
C LEU A 441 -32.84 22.81 -32.83
N ILE A 442 -32.12 23.61 -32.02
CA ILE A 442 -32.09 25.07 -32.18
C ILE A 442 -31.55 25.45 -33.56
N GLN A 443 -30.48 24.80 -34.02
CA GLN A 443 -29.96 25.00 -35.37
C GLN A 443 -31.03 24.72 -36.43
N GLN A 444 -31.72 23.58 -36.37
CA GLN A 444 -32.76 23.23 -37.35
C GLN A 444 -33.92 24.23 -37.35
N ILE A 445 -34.32 24.74 -36.17
CA ILE A 445 -35.35 25.77 -36.06
C ILE A 445 -34.92 27.04 -36.78
N ILE A 446 -33.69 27.50 -36.58
CA ILE A 446 -33.18 28.74 -37.18
C ILE A 446 -32.98 28.57 -38.68
N ASP A 447 -32.35 27.49 -39.12
CA ASP A 447 -31.95 27.33 -40.52
C ASP A 447 -33.13 26.92 -41.42
N LYS A 448 -34.04 26.06 -40.95
CA LYS A 448 -35.14 25.51 -41.77
C LYS A 448 -36.52 26.06 -41.43
N VAL A 449 -36.83 26.22 -40.14
CA VAL A 449 -38.20 26.59 -39.74
C VAL A 449 -38.43 28.08 -39.84
N LEU A 450 -37.47 28.89 -39.39
CA LEU A 450 -37.55 30.35 -39.46
C LEU A 450 -37.46 30.84 -40.91
N SER A 451 -36.66 30.20 -41.75
CA SER A 451 -36.52 30.54 -43.18
C SER A 451 -37.77 30.19 -44.01
N GLN A 452 -38.49 29.12 -43.64
CA GLN A 452 -39.69 28.65 -44.35
C GLN A 452 -41.01 29.13 -43.74
N GLY A 453 -41.00 29.74 -42.56
CA GLY A 453 -42.20 30.22 -41.86
C GLY A 453 -43.17 29.12 -41.40
N ASN A 454 -42.72 27.86 -41.29
CA ASN A 454 -43.59 26.72 -40.98
C ASN A 454 -43.81 26.53 -39.47
N LEU A 455 -44.86 27.14 -38.94
CA LEU A 455 -45.25 27.04 -37.53
C LEU A 455 -45.52 25.61 -37.04
N SER A 456 -45.92 24.69 -37.92
CA SER A 456 -46.18 23.30 -37.53
C SER A 456 -44.88 22.58 -37.17
N SER A 457 -43.83 22.74 -37.99
CA SER A 457 -42.50 22.19 -37.69
C SER A 457 -41.89 22.82 -36.45
N LEU A 458 -42.15 24.11 -36.19
CA LEU A 458 -41.72 24.79 -34.97
C LEU A 458 -42.31 24.13 -33.72
N ASN A 459 -43.62 23.87 -33.71
CA ASN A 459 -44.30 23.27 -32.58
C ASN A 459 -43.81 21.84 -32.31
N VAL A 460 -43.56 21.05 -33.36
CA VAL A 460 -43.03 19.68 -33.22
C VAL A 460 -41.61 19.69 -32.65
N LEU A 461 -40.71 20.49 -33.23
CA LEU A 461 -39.32 20.58 -32.76
C LEU A 461 -39.23 21.20 -31.36
N GLY A 462 -40.02 22.24 -31.08
CA GLY A 462 -40.13 22.86 -29.76
C GLY A 462 -40.67 21.90 -28.71
N GLY A 463 -41.72 21.12 -29.04
CA GLY A 463 -42.23 20.06 -28.18
C GLY A 463 -41.18 18.99 -27.90
N LEU A 464 -40.45 18.54 -28.92
CA LEU A 464 -39.34 17.60 -28.77
C LEU A 464 -38.23 18.16 -27.85
N MET A 465 -37.85 19.43 -28.00
CA MET A 465 -36.88 20.08 -27.11
C MET A 465 -37.32 20.07 -25.65
N VAL A 466 -38.59 20.39 -25.37
CA VAL A 466 -39.13 20.36 -24.00
C VAL A 466 -39.08 18.95 -23.43
N VAL A 467 -39.50 17.95 -24.20
CA VAL A 467 -39.45 16.54 -23.79
C VAL A 467 -38.01 16.12 -23.49
N LEU A 468 -37.06 16.41 -24.39
CA LEU A 468 -35.64 16.09 -24.19
C LEU A 468 -35.04 16.80 -22.97
N ALA A 469 -35.38 18.06 -22.73
CA ALA A 469 -34.93 18.80 -21.56
C ALA A 469 -35.46 18.18 -20.25
N ILE A 470 -36.72 17.74 -20.21
CA ILE A 470 -37.30 17.04 -19.06
C ILE A 470 -36.58 15.70 -18.82
N PHE A 471 -36.35 14.90 -19.87
CA PHE A 471 -35.62 13.63 -19.75
C PHE A 471 -34.17 13.84 -19.30
N GLN A 472 -33.48 14.84 -19.84
CA GLN A 472 -32.14 15.22 -19.41
C GLN A 472 -32.12 15.59 -17.92
N GLY A 473 -33.07 16.41 -17.46
CA GLY A 473 -33.21 16.80 -16.06
C GLY A 473 -33.46 15.60 -15.15
N LEU A 474 -34.35 14.69 -15.56
CA LEU A 474 -34.65 13.46 -14.81
C LEU A 474 -33.42 12.54 -14.71
N LEU A 475 -32.68 12.35 -15.81
CA LEU A 475 -31.43 11.58 -15.80
C LEU A 475 -30.36 12.22 -14.93
N MET A 476 -30.23 13.56 -14.93
CA MET A 476 -29.32 14.27 -14.03
C MET A 476 -29.72 14.10 -12.56
N ALA A 477 -31.02 14.12 -12.24
CA ALA A 477 -31.52 13.86 -10.90
C ALA A 477 -31.22 12.41 -10.46
N LEU A 478 -31.54 11.43 -11.31
CA LEU A 478 -31.26 10.02 -11.07
C LEU A 478 -29.76 9.76 -10.88
N ARG A 479 -28.92 10.31 -11.77
CA ARG A 479 -27.46 10.27 -11.65
C ARG A 479 -27.02 10.78 -10.29
N THR A 480 -27.54 11.91 -9.85
CA THR A 480 -27.17 12.55 -8.58
C THR A 480 -27.60 11.70 -7.39
N TYR A 481 -28.79 11.10 -7.44
CA TYR A 481 -29.27 10.20 -6.38
C TYR A 481 -28.39 8.94 -6.24
N ILE A 482 -28.10 8.27 -7.36
CA ILE A 482 -27.23 7.08 -7.37
C ILE A 482 -25.83 7.44 -6.86
N PHE A 483 -25.32 8.61 -7.27
CA PHE A 483 -24.02 9.11 -6.84
C PHE A 483 -23.96 9.34 -5.33
N VAL A 484 -24.95 10.02 -4.75
CA VAL A 484 -25.00 10.29 -3.31
C VAL A 484 -25.10 9.00 -2.50
N ASP A 485 -26.00 8.06 -2.85
CA ASP A 485 -26.09 6.76 -2.14
C ASP A 485 -24.78 5.98 -2.19
N THR A 486 -24.10 5.98 -3.34
CA THR A 486 -22.81 5.31 -3.51
C THR A 486 -21.74 5.94 -2.61
N THR A 487 -21.67 7.27 -2.62
CA THR A 487 -20.75 8.06 -1.81
C THR A 487 -20.96 7.82 -0.31
N ASP A 488 -22.20 7.84 0.19
CA ASP A 488 -22.48 7.62 1.61
C ASP A 488 -22.01 6.24 2.10
N ARG A 489 -22.14 5.21 1.26
CA ARG A 489 -21.64 3.85 1.57
C ARG A 489 -20.11 3.78 1.58
N MET A 490 -19.46 4.48 0.65
CA MET A 490 -18.01 4.62 0.64
C MET A 490 -17.53 5.32 1.91
N ASP A 491 -18.23 6.38 2.31
CA ASP A 491 -17.94 7.21 3.47
C ASP A 491 -17.98 6.44 4.79
N LEU A 492 -18.98 5.57 4.97
CA LEU A 492 -19.09 4.69 6.14
C LEU A 492 -17.92 3.70 6.21
N THR A 493 -17.56 3.09 5.08
CA THR A 493 -16.46 2.11 5.01
C THR A 493 -15.11 2.79 5.29
N LEU A 494 -14.93 4.00 4.77
CA LEU A 494 -13.75 4.84 5.00
C LEU A 494 -13.64 5.27 6.46
N GLY A 495 -14.74 5.76 7.03
CA GLY A 495 -14.82 6.18 8.42
C GLY A 495 -14.50 5.06 9.39
N SER A 496 -15.12 3.89 9.21
CA SER A 496 -14.90 2.74 10.09
C SER A 496 -13.44 2.28 10.05
N ALA A 497 -12.85 2.13 8.86
CA ALA A 497 -11.47 1.68 8.72
C ALA A 497 -10.45 2.60 9.43
N VAL A 498 -10.67 3.92 9.40
CA VAL A 498 -9.82 4.88 10.11
C VAL A 498 -9.99 4.78 11.62
N ILE A 499 -11.23 4.62 12.11
CA ILE A 499 -11.52 4.45 13.54
C ILE A 499 -10.96 3.12 14.05
N ASP A 500 -11.18 2.01 13.33
CA ASP A 500 -10.64 0.70 13.66
C ASP A 500 -9.12 0.76 13.77
N ARG A 501 -8.46 1.44 12.82
CA ARG A 501 -7.02 1.64 12.87
C ARG A 501 -6.59 2.49 14.05
N LEU A 502 -7.29 3.58 14.35
CA LEU A 502 -6.99 4.45 15.48
C LEU A 502 -7.09 3.68 16.80
N LEU A 503 -8.17 2.94 17.02
CA LEU A 503 -8.40 2.15 18.24
C LEU A 503 -7.40 1.01 18.41
N ALA A 504 -6.84 0.51 17.32
CA ALA A 504 -5.80 -0.53 17.36
C ALA A 504 -4.40 0.01 17.69
N LEU A 505 -4.19 1.33 17.85
CA LEU A 505 -2.88 1.90 18.17
C LEU A 505 -2.52 1.73 19.65
N PRO A 506 -1.22 1.59 19.98
CA PRO A 506 -0.80 1.37 21.36
C PRO A 506 -0.93 2.65 22.21
N LEU A 507 -1.15 2.50 23.53
CA LEU A 507 -1.35 3.62 24.47
C LEU A 507 -0.28 4.76 24.40
N PRO A 508 1.03 4.49 24.20
CA PRO A 508 2.04 5.53 24.04
C PRO A 508 1.79 6.52 22.89
N PHE A 509 0.98 6.15 21.90
CA PHE A 509 0.55 7.04 20.83
C PHE A 509 -0.38 8.15 21.34
N PHE A 510 -1.31 7.79 22.24
CA PHE A 510 -2.33 8.68 22.79
C PHE A 510 -1.77 9.61 23.86
N ASP A 511 -0.92 9.10 24.76
CA ASP A 511 -0.33 9.92 25.84
C ASP A 511 0.48 11.12 25.35
N LYS A 512 1.03 11.03 24.13
CA LYS A 512 1.86 12.07 23.53
C LYS A 512 1.05 13.13 22.78
N ARG A 513 -0.26 12.92 22.60
CA ARG A 513 -1.09 13.70 21.68
C ARG A 513 -2.37 14.17 22.35
N PRO A 514 -2.65 15.48 22.39
CA PRO A 514 -3.93 15.99 22.89
C PRO A 514 -5.10 15.44 22.07
N VAL A 515 -6.24 15.20 22.72
CA VAL A 515 -7.48 14.74 22.07
C VAL A 515 -7.89 15.67 20.92
N GLY A 516 -7.67 16.98 21.09
CA GLY A 516 -7.92 17.99 20.05
C GLY A 516 -7.11 17.79 18.77
N GLU A 517 -5.85 17.36 18.89
CA GLU A 517 -5.01 17.06 17.72
C GLU A 517 -5.54 15.84 16.99
N LEU A 518 -5.89 14.76 17.72
CA LEU A 518 -6.43 13.53 17.15
C LEU A 518 -7.78 13.76 16.47
N SER A 519 -8.67 14.54 17.09
CA SER A 519 -9.95 14.94 16.48
C SER A 519 -9.74 15.69 15.17
N GLN A 520 -8.74 16.59 15.10
CA GLN A 520 -8.38 17.27 13.86
C GLN A 520 -7.91 16.28 12.79
N ARG A 521 -7.10 15.27 13.13
CA ARG A 521 -6.66 14.23 12.17
C ARG A 521 -7.85 13.45 11.60
N ILE A 522 -8.82 13.09 12.44
CA ILE A 522 -10.06 12.45 11.97
C ILE A 522 -10.84 13.40 11.06
N GLY A 523 -10.89 14.69 11.39
CA GLY A 523 -11.50 15.71 10.53
C GLY A 523 -10.87 15.83 9.13
N GLU A 524 -9.58 15.53 8.98
CA GLU A 524 -8.91 15.51 7.66
C GLU A 524 -9.54 14.46 6.72
N LEU A 525 -10.13 13.38 7.27
CA LEU A 525 -10.87 12.39 6.47
C LEU A 525 -12.05 13.02 5.73
N ASN A 526 -12.74 13.98 6.35
CA ASN A 526 -13.89 14.65 5.70
C ASN A 526 -13.45 15.48 4.49
N THR A 527 -12.27 16.11 4.56
CA THR A 527 -11.68 16.85 3.43
C THR A 527 -11.33 15.90 2.28
N ILE A 528 -10.68 14.78 2.60
CA ILE A 528 -10.30 13.73 1.65
C ILE A 528 -11.54 13.19 0.94
N ARG A 529 -12.53 12.81 1.75
CA ARG A 529 -13.83 12.29 1.34
C ARG A 529 -14.56 13.25 0.42
N GLY A 530 -14.83 14.48 0.88
CA GLY A 530 -15.58 15.48 0.11
C GLY A 530 -14.97 15.78 -1.27
N PHE A 531 -13.64 15.66 -1.41
CA PHE A 531 -13.00 15.74 -2.72
C PHE A 531 -13.20 14.49 -3.56
N LEU A 532 -12.87 13.31 -3.04
CA LEU A 532 -12.92 12.04 -3.75
C LEU A 532 -14.34 11.66 -4.17
N THR A 533 -15.27 11.76 -3.23
CA THR A 533 -16.65 11.30 -3.38
C THR A 533 -17.60 12.42 -3.80
N GLY A 534 -17.10 13.66 -3.90
CA GLY A 534 -17.84 14.81 -4.41
C GLY A 534 -17.25 15.32 -5.73
N THR A 535 -16.40 16.33 -5.63
CA THR A 535 -16.02 17.16 -6.79
C THR A 535 -15.15 16.42 -7.81
N ALA A 536 -14.27 15.52 -7.37
CA ALA A 536 -13.26 14.93 -8.24
C ALA A 536 -13.86 14.00 -9.29
N LEU A 537 -14.69 13.06 -8.86
CA LEU A 537 -15.32 12.08 -9.74
C LEU A 537 -16.23 12.76 -10.77
N VAL A 538 -17.06 13.71 -10.34
CA VAL A 538 -17.92 14.49 -11.25
C VAL A 538 -17.09 15.31 -12.24
N SER A 539 -15.99 15.93 -11.79
CA SER A 539 -15.12 16.71 -12.68
C SER A 539 -14.46 15.84 -13.74
N VAL A 540 -13.96 14.65 -13.36
CA VAL A 540 -13.38 13.69 -14.31
C VAL A 540 -14.41 13.29 -15.38
N LEU A 541 -15.64 12.97 -14.98
CA LEU A 541 -16.73 12.68 -15.91
C LEU A 541 -16.99 13.86 -16.86
N ASN A 542 -17.08 15.08 -16.34
CA ASN A 542 -17.29 16.27 -17.15
C ASN A 542 -16.15 16.52 -18.15
N ILE A 543 -14.90 16.19 -17.81
CA ILE A 543 -13.75 16.32 -18.71
C ILE A 543 -13.84 15.28 -19.83
N VAL A 544 -14.19 14.03 -19.52
CA VAL A 544 -14.42 12.98 -20.52
C VAL A 544 -15.53 13.41 -21.48
N PHE A 545 -16.61 13.98 -20.97
CA PHE A 545 -17.69 14.49 -21.81
C PHE A 545 -17.32 15.77 -22.57
N ALA A 546 -16.47 16.63 -22.03
CA ALA A 546 -15.94 17.78 -22.77
C ALA A 546 -15.16 17.34 -24.01
N ALA A 547 -14.45 16.19 -23.95
CA ALA A 547 -13.80 15.61 -25.12
C ALA A 547 -14.82 15.20 -26.20
N LEU A 548 -15.99 14.68 -25.82
CA LEU A 548 -17.08 14.38 -26.76
C LEU A 548 -17.57 15.64 -27.48
N TYR A 549 -17.82 16.74 -26.76
CA TYR A 549 -18.21 18.01 -27.38
C TYR A 549 -17.10 18.59 -28.26
N LEU A 550 -15.84 18.43 -27.85
CA LEU A 550 -14.70 18.88 -28.65
C LEU A 550 -14.65 18.16 -30.00
N VAL A 551 -14.90 16.85 -30.04
CA VAL A 551 -15.01 16.09 -31.29
C VAL A 551 -16.13 16.66 -32.16
N VAL A 552 -17.30 16.94 -31.59
CA VAL A 552 -18.42 17.54 -32.34
C VAL A 552 -18.07 18.94 -32.86
N MET A 553 -17.38 19.76 -32.08
CA MET A 553 -16.91 21.09 -32.51
C MET A 553 -15.94 20.98 -33.70
N LEU A 554 -14.99 20.04 -33.65
CA LEU A 554 -14.04 19.81 -34.73
C LEU A 554 -14.73 19.38 -36.02
N ILE A 555 -15.81 18.59 -35.92
CA ILE A 555 -16.65 18.21 -37.06
C ILE A 555 -17.37 19.42 -37.66
N TYR A 556 -17.86 20.34 -36.81
CA TYR A 556 -18.55 21.55 -37.27
C TYR A 556 -17.59 22.51 -38.00
N SER A 557 -16.47 22.87 -37.36
CA SER A 557 -15.46 23.73 -37.95
C SER A 557 -14.16 23.67 -37.15
N PRO A 558 -13.06 23.16 -37.75
CA PRO A 558 -11.74 23.17 -37.11
C PRO A 558 -11.26 24.58 -36.77
N LEU A 559 -11.50 25.56 -37.65
CA LEU A 559 -11.08 26.95 -37.46
C LEU A 559 -11.73 27.57 -36.23
N LEU A 560 -13.06 27.50 -36.14
CA LEU A 560 -13.81 27.99 -34.98
C LEU A 560 -13.44 27.25 -33.69
N SER A 561 -13.09 25.97 -33.79
CA SER A 561 -12.61 25.18 -32.64
C SER A 561 -11.28 25.69 -32.10
N VAL A 562 -10.32 26.02 -32.98
CA VAL A 562 -9.06 26.64 -32.59
C VAL A 562 -9.30 28.02 -31.97
N VAL A 563 -10.20 28.83 -32.54
CA VAL A 563 -10.58 30.13 -31.99
C VAL A 563 -11.18 29.98 -30.59
N ALA A 564 -12.11 29.05 -30.40
CA ALA A 564 -12.73 28.76 -29.10
C ALA A 564 -11.70 28.33 -28.05
N LEU A 565 -10.70 27.53 -28.45
CA LEU A 565 -9.64 27.03 -27.58
C LEU A 565 -8.44 27.96 -27.45
N SER A 566 -8.39 29.07 -28.19
CA SER A 566 -7.24 29.99 -28.18
C SER A 566 -6.96 30.62 -26.81
N THR A 567 -7.97 30.77 -25.96
CA THR A 567 -7.83 31.29 -24.59
C THR A 567 -7.40 30.21 -23.59
N LEU A 568 -7.45 28.93 -23.97
CA LEU A 568 -7.13 27.80 -23.09
C LEU A 568 -5.65 27.76 -22.68
N PRO A 569 -4.65 27.96 -23.57
CA PRO A 569 -3.24 28.02 -23.16
C PRO A 569 -2.96 29.12 -22.13
N ILE A 570 -3.56 30.30 -22.30
CA ILE A 570 -3.44 31.42 -21.34
C ILE A 570 -4.04 31.02 -20.00
N TYR A 571 -5.17 30.33 -20.02
CA TYR A 571 -5.79 29.80 -18.82
C TYR A 571 -4.92 28.76 -18.11
N ILE A 572 -4.37 27.81 -18.85
CA ILE A 572 -3.44 26.80 -18.32
C ILE A 572 -2.24 27.47 -17.63
N LEU A 573 -1.63 28.46 -18.30
CA LEU A 573 -0.52 29.23 -17.73
C LEU A 573 -0.89 29.94 -16.42
N LEU A 574 -2.08 30.55 -16.35
CA LEU A 574 -2.61 31.16 -15.14
C LEU A 574 -2.73 30.15 -14.00
N VAL A 575 -3.28 28.97 -14.26
CA VAL A 575 -3.48 27.91 -13.26
C VAL A 575 -2.15 27.41 -12.72
N PHE A 576 -1.21 27.04 -13.60
CA PHE A 576 0.10 26.54 -13.18
C PHE A 576 0.96 27.62 -12.51
N GLY A 577 0.82 28.89 -12.90
CA GLY A 577 1.51 30.02 -12.26
C GLY A 577 0.99 30.34 -10.86
N VAL A 578 -0.34 30.29 -10.64
CA VAL A 578 -0.97 30.60 -9.34
C VAL A 578 -0.86 29.44 -8.35
N ALA A 579 -0.83 28.21 -8.86
CA ALA A 579 -0.76 26.97 -8.08
C ALA A 579 0.24 26.95 -6.91
N PRO A 580 1.55 27.24 -7.08
CA PRO A 580 2.51 27.17 -5.99
C PRO A 580 2.25 28.20 -4.89
N ILE A 581 1.79 29.40 -5.26
CA ILE A 581 1.44 30.47 -4.33
C ILE A 581 0.20 30.07 -3.54
N TYR A 582 -0.82 29.54 -4.22
CA TYR A 582 -2.04 29.07 -3.59
C TYR A 582 -1.77 27.94 -2.58
N ARG A 583 -0.93 26.97 -2.94
CA ARG A 583 -0.48 25.88 -2.04
C ARG A 583 0.18 26.43 -0.77
N HIS A 584 1.04 27.43 -0.91
CA HIS A 584 1.72 28.05 0.22
C HIS A 584 0.73 28.77 1.17
N LEU A 585 -0.19 29.56 0.62
CA LEU A 585 -1.20 30.29 1.40
C LEU A 585 -2.15 29.34 2.15
N ILE A 586 -2.58 28.26 1.50
CA ILE A 586 -3.38 27.21 2.16
C ILE A 586 -2.64 26.59 3.34
N ARG A 587 -1.34 26.31 3.17
CA ARG A 587 -0.52 25.72 4.23
C ARG A 587 -0.38 26.66 5.42
N GLU A 588 -0.12 27.94 5.18
CA GLU A 588 -0.03 28.94 6.25
C GLU A 588 -1.37 29.17 6.96
N ARG A 589 -2.48 29.25 6.20
CA ARG A 589 -3.84 29.28 6.75
C ARG A 589 -4.11 28.08 7.65
N ALA A 590 -3.77 26.88 7.22
CA ALA A 590 -4.01 25.66 7.99
C ALA A 590 -3.15 25.61 9.27
N LYS A 591 -1.91 26.09 9.24
CA LYS A 591 -1.06 26.24 10.44
C LYS A 591 -1.67 27.23 11.43
N ALA A 592 -2.13 28.38 10.95
CA ALA A 592 -2.78 29.39 11.78
C ALA A 592 -4.09 28.85 12.40
N GLN A 593 -4.89 28.11 11.63
CA GLN A 593 -6.10 27.43 12.12
C GLN A 593 -5.78 26.45 13.25
N ALA A 594 -4.80 25.57 13.07
CA ALA A 594 -4.40 24.59 14.07
C ALA A 594 -3.96 25.26 15.39
N ARG A 595 -3.18 26.35 15.32
CA ARG A 595 -2.75 27.11 16.51
C ARG A 595 -3.91 27.80 17.24
N THR A 596 -4.88 28.32 16.50
CA THR A 596 -6.07 28.96 17.06
C THR A 596 -6.99 27.93 17.73
N GLN A 597 -7.23 26.80 17.07
CA GLN A 597 -8.06 25.73 17.61
C GLN A 597 -7.42 25.08 18.84
N SER A 598 -6.11 24.82 18.80
CA SER A 598 -5.38 24.25 19.94
C SER A 598 -5.47 25.15 21.18
N HIS A 599 -5.38 26.48 21.00
CA HIS A 599 -5.58 27.46 22.08
C HIS A 599 -6.96 27.36 22.69
N LEU A 600 -7.99 27.25 21.85
CA LEU A 600 -9.37 27.17 22.30
C LEU A 600 -9.61 25.89 23.12
N ILE A 601 -9.08 24.75 22.66
CA ILE A 601 -9.17 23.47 23.38
C ILE A 601 -8.43 23.55 24.71
N GLU A 602 -7.26 24.18 24.76
CA GLU A 602 -6.51 24.40 26.01
C GLU A 602 -7.30 25.27 27.01
N VAL A 603 -7.88 26.38 26.55
CA VAL A 603 -8.69 27.28 27.40
C VAL A 603 -9.95 26.59 27.90
N LEU A 604 -10.65 25.82 27.04
CA LEU A 604 -11.86 25.10 27.43
C LEU A 604 -11.57 23.91 28.34
N GLY A 605 -10.52 23.14 28.06
CA GLY A 605 -10.08 22.04 28.93
C GLY A 605 -9.61 22.54 30.30
N GLY A 606 -8.96 23.71 30.33
CA GLY A 606 -8.53 24.40 31.55
C GLY A 606 -9.54 25.40 32.13
N ILE A 607 -10.83 25.30 31.78
CA ILE A 607 -11.79 26.37 32.08
C ILE A 607 -11.92 26.65 33.59
N GLN A 608 -11.78 25.63 34.43
CA GLN A 608 -11.78 25.78 35.87
C GLN A 608 -10.63 26.68 36.35
N THR A 609 -9.41 26.44 35.85
CA THR A 609 -8.24 27.28 36.16
C THR A 609 -8.43 28.70 35.62
N VAL A 610 -8.92 28.84 34.39
CA VAL A 610 -9.18 30.15 33.78
C VAL A 610 -10.17 30.96 34.63
N LYS A 611 -11.22 30.32 35.15
CA LYS A 611 -12.21 30.94 36.04
C LYS A 611 -11.65 31.23 37.43
N ALA A 612 -10.94 30.27 38.03
CA ALA A 612 -10.35 30.42 39.36
C ALA A 612 -9.29 31.53 39.42
N GLN A 613 -8.58 31.76 38.31
CA GLN A 613 -7.52 32.76 38.20
C GLN A 613 -7.99 34.08 37.56
N HIS A 614 -9.28 34.22 37.23
CA HIS A 614 -9.86 35.42 36.59
C HIS A 614 -9.10 35.89 35.32
N PHE A 615 -8.64 34.93 34.50
CA PHE A 615 -7.80 35.18 33.32
C PHE A 615 -8.60 35.22 32.00
N GLU A 616 -9.93 35.30 32.03
CA GLU A 616 -10.79 35.18 30.84
C GLU A 616 -10.47 36.22 29.77
N LEU A 617 -10.25 37.47 30.17
CA LEU A 617 -10.00 38.58 29.25
C LEU A 617 -8.70 38.37 28.47
N THR A 618 -7.64 37.92 29.14
CA THR A 618 -6.36 37.64 28.50
C THR A 618 -6.42 36.39 27.63
N ALA A 619 -7.12 35.34 28.06
CA ALA A 619 -7.40 34.18 27.21
C ALA A 619 -8.13 34.57 25.93
N ARG A 620 -9.16 35.43 26.03
CA ARG A 620 -9.90 35.99 24.89
C ARG A 620 -9.01 36.82 23.98
N TRP A 621 -8.19 37.73 24.50
CA TRP A 621 -7.30 38.55 23.67
C TRP A 621 -6.26 37.72 22.92
N LYS A 622 -5.66 36.72 23.58
CA LYS A 622 -4.74 35.77 22.92
C LYS A 622 -5.44 34.99 21.81
N TRP A 623 -6.68 34.53 22.05
CA TRP A 623 -7.46 33.87 21.02
C TRP A 623 -7.78 34.82 19.85
N GLN A 624 -8.22 36.06 20.13
CA GLN A 624 -8.52 37.06 19.11
C GLN A 624 -7.31 37.38 18.25
N ASP A 625 -6.12 37.49 18.84
CA ASP A 625 -4.87 37.73 18.11
C ASP A 625 -4.55 36.57 17.14
N ARG A 626 -4.59 35.33 17.62
CA ARG A 626 -4.40 34.13 16.77
C ARG A 626 -5.48 34.03 15.69
N TYR A 627 -6.73 34.35 16.03
CA TYR A 627 -7.85 34.33 15.10
C TYR A 627 -7.71 35.41 14.01
N ARG A 628 -7.25 36.62 14.34
CA ARG A 628 -6.94 37.66 13.34
C ARG A 628 -5.91 37.18 12.33
N HIS A 629 -4.84 36.52 12.78
CA HIS A 629 -3.83 35.94 11.88
C HIS A 629 -4.42 34.81 11.01
N PHE A 630 -5.28 33.95 11.57
CA PHE A 630 -5.97 32.94 10.77
C PHE A 630 -6.87 33.57 9.69
N VAL A 631 -7.62 34.62 10.04
CA VAL A 631 -8.49 35.35 9.11
C VAL A 631 -7.67 36.07 8.04
N SER A 632 -6.54 36.69 8.38
CA SER A 632 -5.70 37.41 7.40
C SER A 632 -5.08 36.46 6.38
N GLU A 633 -4.54 35.31 6.80
CA GLU A 633 -4.05 34.27 5.89
C GLU A 633 -5.18 33.65 5.06
N GLY A 634 -6.36 33.47 5.68
CA GLY A 634 -7.58 33.07 5.00
C GLY A 634 -7.97 34.04 3.88
N PHE A 635 -7.99 35.33 4.17
CA PHE A 635 -8.33 36.38 3.20
C PHE A 635 -7.38 36.37 1.99
N LYS A 636 -6.06 36.25 2.21
CA LYS A 636 -5.08 36.14 1.10
C LYS A 636 -5.40 34.95 0.19
N SER A 637 -5.71 33.78 0.76
CA SER A 637 -6.06 32.58 -0.01
C SER A 637 -7.35 32.77 -0.81
N VAL A 638 -8.39 33.37 -0.21
CA VAL A 638 -9.67 33.61 -0.86
C VAL A 638 -9.54 34.67 -1.94
N ALA A 639 -8.83 35.77 -1.67
CA ALA A 639 -8.59 36.84 -2.64
C ALA A 639 -7.86 36.31 -3.88
N LEU A 640 -6.77 35.55 -3.70
CA LEU A 640 -6.02 34.97 -4.82
C LEU A 640 -6.90 33.99 -5.64
N GLY A 641 -7.66 33.13 -4.96
CA GLY A 641 -8.58 32.19 -5.62
C GLY A 641 -9.69 32.91 -6.39
N ALA A 642 -10.28 33.95 -5.80
CA ALA A 642 -11.32 34.77 -6.43
C ALA A 642 -10.78 35.52 -7.66
N THR A 643 -9.62 36.17 -7.55
CA THR A 643 -8.98 36.86 -8.68
C THR A 643 -8.67 35.90 -9.82
N ALA A 644 -8.07 34.73 -9.54
CA ALA A 644 -7.81 33.72 -10.56
C ALA A 644 -9.11 33.20 -11.22
N GLY A 645 -10.17 33.02 -10.42
CA GLY A 645 -11.50 32.62 -10.90
C GLY A 645 -12.13 33.65 -11.83
N GLU A 646 -12.10 34.94 -11.48
CA GLU A 646 -12.65 36.01 -12.32
C GLU A 646 -11.85 36.20 -13.62
N ILE A 647 -10.52 36.08 -13.59
CA ILE A 647 -9.71 36.06 -14.82
C ILE A 647 -10.12 34.86 -15.71
N GLY A 648 -10.35 33.68 -15.13
CA GLY A 648 -10.85 32.51 -15.84
C GLY A 648 -12.23 32.75 -16.50
N LYS A 649 -13.16 33.38 -15.78
CA LYS A 649 -14.48 33.76 -16.33
C LYS A 649 -14.35 34.76 -17.47
N PHE A 650 -13.48 35.76 -17.33
CA PHE A 650 -13.19 36.72 -18.39
C PHE A 650 -12.64 36.03 -19.64
N LEU A 651 -11.68 35.10 -19.50
CA LEU A 651 -11.14 34.34 -20.62
C LEU A 651 -12.20 33.45 -21.31
N ASN A 652 -13.16 32.90 -20.57
CA ASN A 652 -14.31 32.19 -21.12
C ASN A 652 -15.20 33.11 -21.96
N GLN A 653 -15.54 34.28 -21.40
CA GLN A 653 -16.37 35.27 -22.07
C GLN A 653 -15.68 35.81 -23.33
N LEU A 654 -14.37 36.06 -23.27
CA LEU A 654 -13.55 36.47 -24.39
C LEU A 654 -13.54 35.41 -25.50
N SER A 655 -13.32 34.13 -25.16
CA SER A 655 -13.43 33.02 -26.12
C SER A 655 -14.80 33.02 -26.81
N GLY A 656 -15.87 33.21 -26.04
CA GLY A 656 -17.21 33.32 -26.57
C GLY A 656 -17.44 34.47 -27.55
N LEU A 657 -16.88 35.64 -27.25
CA LEU A 657 -16.94 36.80 -28.14
C LEU A 657 -16.12 36.57 -29.42
N LEU A 658 -14.93 35.95 -29.32
CA LEU A 658 -14.11 35.60 -30.48
C LEU A 658 -14.81 34.59 -31.39
N VAL A 659 -15.44 33.56 -30.82
CA VAL A 659 -16.24 32.57 -31.55
C VAL A 659 -17.40 33.25 -32.29
N LEU A 660 -18.11 34.18 -31.64
CA LEU A 660 -19.17 34.93 -32.29
C LEU A 660 -18.63 35.84 -33.40
N TRP A 661 -17.52 36.55 -33.17
CA TRP A 661 -16.94 37.45 -34.17
C TRP A 661 -16.47 36.68 -35.41
N VAL A 662 -15.56 35.72 -35.25
CA VAL A 662 -15.02 34.94 -36.37
C VAL A 662 -16.13 34.10 -37.01
N GLY A 663 -17.05 33.57 -36.21
CA GLY A 663 -18.19 32.81 -36.70
C GLY A 663 -19.16 33.63 -37.54
N MET A 664 -19.45 34.88 -37.15
CA MET A 664 -20.26 35.79 -37.97
C MET A 664 -19.57 36.12 -39.29
N TRP A 665 -18.25 36.29 -39.30
CA TRP A 665 -17.49 36.47 -40.53
C TRP A 665 -17.63 35.28 -41.48
N LEU A 666 -17.51 34.04 -40.98
CA LEU A 666 -17.75 32.81 -41.76
C LEU A 666 -19.20 32.70 -42.28
N VAL A 667 -20.18 33.19 -41.50
CA VAL A 667 -21.57 33.24 -41.95
C VAL A 667 -21.77 34.24 -43.10
N LEU A 668 -21.09 35.39 -43.05
CA LEU A 668 -21.14 36.38 -44.12
C LEU A 668 -20.46 35.90 -45.41
N GLU A 669 -19.41 35.07 -45.30
CA GLU A 669 -18.74 34.43 -46.44
C GLU A 669 -19.54 33.25 -47.03
N GLY A 670 -20.54 32.75 -46.31
CA GLY A 670 -21.41 31.65 -46.74
C GLY A 670 -20.90 30.26 -46.38
N ASP A 671 -19.78 30.15 -45.67
CA ASP A 671 -19.18 28.88 -45.22
C ASP A 671 -19.95 28.23 -44.06
N MET A 672 -20.78 28.99 -43.35
CA MET A 672 -21.57 28.52 -42.21
C MET A 672 -22.94 29.20 -42.16
N THR A 673 -23.97 28.50 -41.68
CA THR A 673 -25.31 29.07 -41.45
C THR A 673 -25.42 29.72 -40.06
N LEU A 674 -26.35 30.68 -39.89
CA LEU A 674 -26.59 31.33 -38.60
C LEU A 674 -26.98 30.34 -37.48
N GLY A 675 -27.81 29.33 -37.77
CA GLY A 675 -28.17 28.30 -36.80
C GLY A 675 -26.97 27.47 -36.37
N MET A 676 -26.10 27.10 -37.32
CA MET A 676 -24.84 26.39 -37.05
C MET A 676 -23.90 27.19 -36.14
N LEU A 677 -23.78 28.52 -36.33
CA LEU A 677 -23.02 29.40 -35.42
C LEU A 677 -23.57 29.35 -33.99
N ILE A 678 -24.89 29.46 -33.84
CA ILE A 678 -25.54 29.47 -32.53
C ILE A 678 -25.37 28.11 -31.83
N ALA A 679 -25.56 27.00 -32.55
CA ALA A 679 -25.29 25.67 -32.03
C ALA A 679 -23.82 25.51 -31.62
N PHE A 680 -22.87 25.92 -32.46
CA PHE A 680 -21.45 25.89 -32.15
C PHE A 680 -21.11 26.68 -30.88
N ARG A 681 -21.70 27.88 -30.71
CA ARG A 681 -21.49 28.72 -29.52
C ARG A 681 -21.96 28.03 -28.24
N ILE A 682 -23.11 27.34 -28.28
CA ILE A 682 -23.63 26.59 -27.11
C ILE A 682 -22.75 25.37 -26.81
N ILE A 683 -22.40 24.60 -27.83
CA ILE A 683 -21.52 23.41 -27.74
C ILE A 683 -20.15 23.82 -27.17
N SER A 684 -19.58 24.93 -27.66
CA SER A 684 -18.30 25.48 -27.19
C SER A 684 -18.33 25.80 -25.69
N GLY A 685 -19.42 26.36 -25.17
CA GLY A 685 -19.57 26.63 -23.73
C GLY A 685 -19.46 25.36 -22.88
N ASN A 686 -19.98 24.23 -23.38
CA ASN A 686 -19.92 22.93 -22.71
C ASN A 686 -18.52 22.29 -22.73
N VAL A 687 -17.60 22.76 -23.59
CA VAL A 687 -16.19 22.36 -23.57
C VAL A 687 -15.38 23.25 -22.63
N THR A 688 -15.52 24.56 -22.77
CA THR A 688 -14.68 25.52 -22.01
C THR A 688 -15.02 25.50 -20.52
N GLY A 689 -16.28 25.27 -20.14
CA GLY A 689 -16.71 25.20 -18.73
C GLY A 689 -15.97 24.14 -17.89
N PRO A 690 -16.04 22.84 -18.26
CA PRO A 690 -15.30 21.78 -17.57
C PRO A 690 -13.79 21.98 -17.56
N LEU A 691 -13.23 22.55 -18.64
CA LEU A 691 -11.80 22.88 -18.69
C LEU A 691 -11.42 23.95 -17.65
N LEU A 692 -12.32 24.89 -17.33
CA LEU A 692 -12.11 25.84 -16.24
C LEU A 692 -12.27 25.20 -14.85
N GLN A 693 -13.07 24.14 -14.72
CA GLN A 693 -13.18 23.40 -13.47
C GLN A 693 -11.88 22.65 -13.12
N LEU A 694 -10.99 22.38 -14.09
CA LEU A 694 -9.68 21.78 -13.84
C LEU A 694 -8.85 22.55 -12.81
N SER A 695 -8.92 23.89 -12.79
CA SER A 695 -8.23 24.69 -11.79
C SER A 695 -8.75 24.41 -10.38
N THR A 696 -10.07 24.39 -10.21
CA THR A 696 -10.70 24.08 -8.92
C THR A 696 -10.45 22.64 -8.50
N LEU A 697 -10.45 21.70 -9.44
CA LEU A 697 -10.10 20.30 -9.22
C LEU A 697 -8.65 20.17 -8.74
N TYR A 698 -7.73 20.88 -9.39
CA TYR A 698 -6.32 20.88 -9.04
C TYR A 698 -6.05 21.53 -7.67
N GLN A 699 -6.76 22.62 -7.34
CA GLN A 699 -6.73 23.22 -6.01
C GLN A 699 -7.25 22.25 -4.93
N GLY A 700 -8.39 21.59 -5.19
CA GLY A 700 -8.93 20.56 -4.31
C GLY A 700 -7.96 19.39 -4.13
N TYR A 701 -7.30 18.95 -5.21
CA TYR A 701 -6.28 17.92 -5.18
C TYR A 701 -5.12 18.31 -4.26
N GLN A 702 -4.61 19.54 -4.34
CA GLN A 702 -3.54 20.01 -3.46
C GLN A 702 -3.96 20.05 -1.98
N GLN A 703 -5.19 20.48 -1.71
CA GLN A 703 -5.74 20.47 -0.35
C GLN A 703 -5.78 19.05 0.22
N VAL A 704 -6.27 18.09 -0.58
CA VAL A 704 -6.38 16.69 -0.18
C VAL A 704 -5.03 16.04 0.02
N GLN A 705 -4.03 16.37 -0.80
CA GLN A 705 -2.64 15.92 -0.58
C GLN A 705 -2.14 16.27 0.83
N VAL A 706 -2.37 17.51 1.29
CA VAL A 706 -1.98 17.93 2.65
C VAL A 706 -2.77 17.19 3.73
N SER A 707 -4.07 16.94 3.51
CA SER A 707 -4.89 16.15 4.43
C SER A 707 -4.45 14.68 4.49
N MET A 708 -4.05 14.08 3.36
CA MET A 708 -3.50 12.72 3.29
C MET A 708 -2.19 12.60 4.07
N GLU A 709 -1.25 13.55 3.87
CA GLU A 709 0.01 13.60 4.62
C GLU A 709 -0.24 13.58 6.14
N ARG A 710 -1.24 14.34 6.62
CA ARG A 710 -1.59 14.40 8.04
C ARG A 710 -2.29 13.14 8.54
N LEU A 711 -3.18 12.55 7.74
CA LEU A 711 -3.87 11.32 8.12
C LEU A 711 -2.91 10.11 8.14
N SER A 712 -1.86 10.13 7.30
CA SER A 712 -0.80 9.11 7.31
C SER A 712 -0.10 8.97 8.67
N ASP A 713 -0.03 10.05 9.47
CA ASP A 713 0.54 10.01 10.83
C ASP A 713 -0.24 9.11 11.80
N VAL A 714 -1.47 8.73 11.44
CA VAL A 714 -2.32 7.76 12.17
C VAL A 714 -2.27 6.41 11.46
N LEU A 715 -2.56 6.38 10.16
CA LEU A 715 -2.75 5.13 9.42
C LEU A 715 -1.46 4.33 9.21
N ASP A 716 -0.31 4.99 9.11
CA ASP A 716 1.00 4.33 8.92
C ASP A 716 1.63 3.85 10.23
N GLN A 717 1.03 4.14 11.38
CA GLN A 717 1.54 3.66 12.67
C GLN A 717 1.28 2.16 12.81
N THR A 718 2.24 1.42 13.37
CA THR A 718 2.03 0.01 13.72
C THR A 718 0.97 -0.12 14.81
N PRO A 719 -0.04 -0.98 14.62
CA PRO A 719 -0.99 -1.33 15.67
C PRO A 719 -0.31 -2.03 16.84
N GLU A 720 -0.99 -2.03 17.98
CA GLU A 720 -0.64 -2.82 19.17
C GLU A 720 -0.75 -4.34 18.91
N LEU A 721 -1.68 -4.73 18.02
CA LEU A 721 -1.86 -6.09 17.52
C LEU A 721 -1.55 -6.11 16.02
N SER A 722 -0.33 -6.48 15.64
CA SER A 722 0.03 -6.55 14.23
C SER A 722 -0.41 -7.89 13.61
N VAL A 723 -0.97 -7.84 12.41
CA VAL A 723 -1.43 -9.03 11.66
C VAL A 723 -0.22 -9.96 11.44
N GLY A 724 -0.17 -11.05 12.20
CA GLY A 724 0.92 -12.04 12.18
C GLY A 724 1.55 -12.35 13.54
N GLU A 725 1.50 -11.43 14.52
CA GLU A 725 2.01 -11.69 15.87
C GLU A 725 1.10 -12.60 16.71
N ASP A 726 -0.18 -12.72 16.35
CA ASP A 726 -1.15 -13.59 17.01
C ASP A 726 -0.96 -15.08 16.71
N VAL A 727 -0.29 -15.44 15.62
CA VAL A 727 -0.15 -16.85 15.21
C VAL A 727 0.82 -17.61 16.13
N ASP A 728 1.76 -16.90 16.77
CA ASP A 728 2.76 -17.47 17.68
C ASP A 728 2.47 -17.18 19.17
N GLN A 729 1.38 -16.47 19.49
CA GLN A 729 1.01 -16.12 20.86
C GLN A 729 0.04 -17.13 21.48
N ILE A 730 0.29 -17.51 22.73
CA ILE A 730 -0.55 -18.47 23.46
C ILE A 730 -1.73 -17.69 24.08
N ALA A 731 -2.95 -18.23 23.99
CA ALA A 731 -4.07 -17.68 24.73
C ALA A 731 -3.83 -17.83 26.24
N MET A 732 -4.01 -16.75 27.00
CA MET A 732 -3.81 -16.76 28.45
C MET A 732 -4.86 -17.69 29.08
N PRO A 733 -4.45 -18.74 29.83
CA PRO A 733 -5.38 -19.57 30.60
C PRO A 733 -6.09 -18.76 31.68
N SER A 734 -7.08 -19.38 32.34
CA SER A 734 -7.75 -18.77 33.49
C SER A 734 -6.72 -18.40 34.57
N ILE A 735 -6.60 -17.10 34.85
CA ILE A 735 -5.63 -16.55 35.79
C ILE A 735 -6.01 -16.94 37.22
N ARG A 736 -5.08 -17.57 37.95
CA ARG A 736 -5.18 -17.85 39.39
C ARG A 736 -4.69 -16.66 40.22
N GLY A 737 -3.72 -15.91 39.69
CA GLY A 737 -3.28 -14.62 40.25
C GLY A 737 -1.88 -14.61 40.88
N ASP A 738 -1.01 -15.58 40.59
CA ASP A 738 0.41 -15.49 40.93
C ASP A 738 1.10 -14.51 39.97
N VAL A 739 1.78 -13.49 40.49
CA VAL A 739 2.43 -12.46 39.67
C VAL A 739 3.89 -12.31 40.06
N ARG A 740 4.79 -12.32 39.07
CA ARG A 740 6.24 -12.18 39.31
C ARG A 740 6.86 -11.15 38.38
N PHE A 741 7.56 -10.18 38.95
CA PHE A 741 8.44 -9.27 38.24
C PHE A 741 9.88 -9.75 38.42
N GLU A 742 10.64 -9.83 37.33
CA GLU A 742 12.06 -10.21 37.32
C GLU A 742 12.89 -9.12 36.66
N ASP A 743 13.63 -8.37 37.47
CA ASP A 743 14.57 -7.30 37.08
C ASP A 743 13.98 -6.28 36.10
N VAL A 744 12.71 -5.93 36.31
CA VAL A 744 11.95 -5.09 35.38
C VAL A 744 12.50 -3.67 35.38
N LYS A 745 12.81 -3.17 34.17
CA LYS A 745 13.14 -1.77 33.92
C LYS A 745 12.22 -1.14 32.90
N PHE A 746 11.78 0.08 33.18
CA PHE A 746 10.92 0.83 32.28
C PHE A 746 11.16 2.34 32.36
N ARG A 747 11.03 3.00 31.21
CA ARG A 747 10.84 4.46 31.11
C ARG A 747 9.96 4.84 29.92
N PHE A 748 9.21 5.93 30.06
CA PHE A 748 8.35 6.45 28.99
C PHE A 748 9.14 7.07 27.81
N GLY A 749 10.26 7.73 28.12
CA GLY A 749 11.12 8.39 27.14
C GLY A 749 12.27 7.51 26.64
N SER A 750 12.87 7.87 25.51
CA SER A 750 14.11 7.24 25.03
C SER A 750 15.34 7.66 25.86
N LYS A 751 15.25 8.77 26.62
CA LYS A 751 16.30 9.31 27.49
C LYS A 751 15.73 9.66 28.87
N GLY A 752 16.60 9.76 29.86
CA GLY A 752 16.24 10.09 31.25
C GLY A 752 16.26 8.87 32.20
N PRO A 753 16.03 9.10 33.50
CA PRO A 753 16.04 8.05 34.50
C PRO A 753 14.90 7.05 34.29
N HIS A 754 15.12 5.82 34.72
CA HIS A 754 14.10 4.77 34.73
C HIS A 754 13.05 5.08 35.81
N GLN A 755 11.76 5.01 35.45
CA GLN A 755 10.66 5.14 36.43
C GLN A 755 10.49 3.85 37.24
N VAL A 756 10.85 2.73 36.64
CA VAL A 756 10.96 1.41 37.27
C VAL A 756 12.36 0.92 36.97
N ASP A 757 13.21 0.69 37.97
CA ASP A 757 14.58 0.19 37.79
C ASP A 757 14.81 -1.08 38.62
N ARG A 758 15.04 -2.20 37.94
CA ARG A 758 15.37 -3.51 38.54
C ARG A 758 14.39 -3.94 39.63
N VAL A 759 13.09 -3.81 39.35
CA VAL A 759 12.06 -4.27 40.27
C VAL A 759 11.90 -5.79 40.13
N SER A 760 12.13 -6.49 41.24
CA SER A 760 11.92 -7.93 41.38
C SER A 760 10.99 -8.19 42.57
N VAL A 761 9.78 -8.66 42.31
CA VAL A 761 8.75 -8.91 43.34
C VAL A 761 7.89 -10.10 42.94
N SER A 762 7.51 -10.92 43.91
CA SER A 762 6.58 -12.05 43.73
C SER A 762 5.35 -11.82 44.59
N ILE A 763 4.17 -11.92 43.98
CA ILE A 763 2.86 -11.74 44.61
C ILE A 763 2.11 -13.07 44.47
N PRO A 764 1.92 -13.82 45.56
CA PRO A 764 1.21 -15.10 45.51
C PRO A 764 -0.28 -14.91 45.23
N ALA A 765 -0.87 -15.89 44.54
CA ALA A 765 -2.30 -15.92 44.22
C ALA A 765 -3.19 -15.72 45.47
N GLY A 766 -4.31 -15.01 45.31
CA GLY A 766 -5.31 -14.78 46.36
C GLY A 766 -4.93 -13.76 47.43
N HIS A 767 -3.80 -13.06 47.30
CA HIS A 767 -3.34 -12.08 48.30
C HIS A 767 -3.74 -10.65 47.94
N PHE A 768 -4.11 -9.87 48.96
CA PHE A 768 -4.28 -8.42 48.84
C PHE A 768 -2.96 -7.71 49.14
N VAL A 769 -2.38 -7.04 48.14
CA VAL A 769 -1.06 -6.39 48.25
C VAL A 769 -1.17 -4.88 48.11
N GLY A 770 -0.66 -4.15 49.09
CA GLY A 770 -0.55 -2.69 49.05
C GLY A 770 0.82 -2.23 48.54
N VAL A 771 0.85 -1.41 47.49
CA VAL A 771 2.08 -0.79 46.96
C VAL A 771 2.19 0.65 47.45
N VAL A 772 3.12 0.92 48.38
CA VAL A 772 3.33 2.24 48.98
C VAL A 772 4.62 2.91 48.49
N GLY A 773 4.63 4.24 48.44
CA GLY A 773 5.80 5.01 48.02
C GLY A 773 5.47 6.48 47.76
N GLN A 774 6.50 7.34 47.67
CA GLN A 774 6.34 8.77 47.40
C GLN A 774 5.63 9.05 46.07
N SER A 775 4.98 10.20 45.93
CA SER A 775 4.38 10.60 44.64
C SER A 775 5.43 10.59 43.53
N GLY A 776 5.10 10.07 42.35
CA GLY A 776 6.04 9.93 41.24
C GLY A 776 7.01 8.75 41.31
N SER A 777 6.96 7.91 42.35
CA SER A 777 7.86 6.75 42.51
C SER A 777 7.63 5.57 41.53
N GLY A 778 6.77 5.72 40.52
CA GLY A 778 6.49 4.68 39.52
C GLY A 778 5.39 3.67 39.87
N LYS A 779 4.62 3.87 40.96
CA LYS A 779 3.53 2.95 41.38
C LYS A 779 2.50 2.69 40.27
N SER A 780 1.90 3.75 39.74
CA SER A 780 0.93 3.64 38.65
C SER A 780 1.56 3.09 37.38
N THR A 781 2.86 3.33 37.16
CA THR A 781 3.61 2.74 36.04
C THR A 781 3.73 1.23 36.19
N LEU A 782 4.03 0.73 37.39
CA LEU A 782 4.06 -0.71 37.67
C LEU A 782 2.71 -1.36 37.38
N MET A 783 1.61 -0.72 37.82
CA MET A 783 0.25 -1.20 37.53
C MET A 783 -0.08 -1.19 36.04
N LYS A 784 0.43 -0.23 35.26
CA LYS A 784 0.25 -0.16 33.80
C LYS A 784 1.05 -1.23 33.03
N LEU A 785 2.14 -1.74 33.60
CA LEU A 785 2.96 -2.79 32.97
C LEU A 785 2.30 -4.18 33.06
N LEU A 786 1.55 -4.46 34.12
CA LEU A 786 0.88 -5.75 34.36
C LEU A 786 -0.11 -6.16 33.23
N PRO A 787 -1.06 -5.31 32.80
CA PRO A 787 -1.95 -5.57 31.64
C PRO A 787 -1.24 -5.35 30.28
N ARG A 788 0.09 -5.16 30.29
CA ARG A 788 0.91 -4.84 29.11
C ARG A 788 0.37 -3.61 28.35
N LEU A 789 -0.01 -2.54 29.05
CA LEU A 789 -0.29 -1.24 28.40
C LEU A 789 1.00 -0.53 27.95
N TYR A 790 2.12 -0.91 28.57
CA TYR A 790 3.47 -0.63 28.08
C TYR A 790 4.29 -1.90 28.22
N GLU A 791 5.30 -2.03 27.38
CA GLU A 791 6.24 -3.13 27.46
C GLU A 791 7.47 -2.74 28.29
N PRO A 792 7.98 -3.64 29.15
CA PRO A 792 9.23 -3.40 29.86
C PRO A 792 10.40 -3.32 28.87
N GLN A 793 11.37 -2.44 29.14
CA GLN A 793 12.57 -2.32 28.30
C GLN A 793 13.59 -3.42 28.61
N GLN A 794 13.63 -3.87 29.86
CA GLN A 794 14.42 -5.00 30.34
C GLN A 794 13.65 -5.72 31.45
N GLY A 795 14.02 -6.98 31.71
CA GLY A 795 13.34 -7.84 32.67
C GLY A 795 12.10 -8.52 32.08
N ARG A 796 11.40 -9.28 32.92
CA ARG A 796 10.20 -10.04 32.53
C ARG A 796 9.12 -9.93 33.58
N ILE A 797 7.87 -10.09 33.14
CA ILE A 797 6.71 -10.14 34.01
C ILE A 797 5.98 -11.44 33.71
N PHE A 798 5.72 -12.23 34.76
CA PHE A 798 5.01 -13.48 34.68
C PHE A 798 3.69 -13.37 35.43
N ILE A 799 2.67 -14.03 34.87
CA ILE A 799 1.40 -14.30 35.54
C ILE A 799 1.17 -15.81 35.46
N ASP A 800 1.05 -16.47 36.61
CA ASP A 800 0.91 -17.94 36.73
C ASP A 800 1.96 -18.71 35.91
N ASP A 801 3.23 -18.28 35.98
CA ASP A 801 4.39 -18.78 35.22
C ASP A 801 4.36 -18.52 33.70
N TYR A 802 3.37 -17.80 33.17
CA TYR A 802 3.33 -17.34 31.78
C TYR A 802 3.95 -15.95 31.63
N ASP A 803 4.95 -15.83 30.75
CA ASP A 803 5.53 -14.55 30.37
C ASP A 803 4.50 -13.73 29.57
N ILE A 804 4.09 -12.57 30.09
CA ILE A 804 3.02 -11.75 29.50
C ILE A 804 3.37 -11.21 28.10
N THR A 805 4.65 -11.24 27.70
CA THR A 805 5.09 -10.85 26.36
C THR A 805 4.74 -11.89 25.28
N LYS A 806 4.47 -13.14 25.69
CA LYS A 806 4.19 -14.28 24.80
C LYS A 806 2.72 -14.67 24.72
N VAL A 807 1.87 -14.01 25.48
CA VAL A 807 0.44 -14.28 25.53
C VAL A 807 -0.34 -13.24 24.76
N ASN A 808 -1.47 -13.67 24.19
CA ASN A 808 -2.38 -12.78 23.45
C ASN A 808 -2.95 -11.70 24.38
N LEU A 809 -2.82 -10.43 23.98
CA LEU A 809 -3.22 -9.26 24.77
C LEU A 809 -4.71 -9.25 25.13
N SER A 810 -5.59 -9.68 24.22
CA SER A 810 -7.03 -9.69 24.46
C SER A 810 -7.41 -10.69 25.56
N SER A 811 -6.80 -11.89 25.52
CA SER A 811 -7.01 -12.94 26.53
C SER A 811 -6.45 -12.57 27.91
N LEU A 812 -5.37 -11.79 27.95
CA LEU A 812 -4.78 -11.25 29.17
C LEU A 812 -5.67 -10.15 29.79
N ARG A 813 -6.01 -9.13 29.00
CA ARG A 813 -6.73 -7.95 29.49
C ARG A 813 -8.16 -8.25 29.92
N ARG A 814 -8.83 -9.22 29.28
CA ARG A 814 -10.19 -9.66 29.67
C ARG A 814 -10.25 -10.20 31.10
N GLN A 815 -9.13 -10.67 31.65
CA GLN A 815 -9.05 -11.27 32.99
C GLN A 815 -8.47 -10.31 34.04
N ILE A 816 -8.10 -9.08 33.67
CA ILE A 816 -7.51 -8.08 34.56
C ILE A 816 -8.45 -6.87 34.67
N GLY A 817 -8.98 -6.63 35.87
CA GLY A 817 -9.72 -5.40 36.18
C GLY A 817 -8.77 -4.28 36.61
N ILE A 818 -9.01 -3.06 36.11
CA ILE A 818 -8.26 -1.85 36.51
C ILE A 818 -9.25 -0.78 36.91
N VAL A 819 -9.09 -0.24 38.12
CA VAL A 819 -9.83 0.93 38.60
C VAL A 819 -8.91 2.14 38.52
N PRO A 820 -9.12 3.07 37.57
CA PRO A 820 -8.30 4.28 37.46
C PRO A 820 -8.60 5.25 38.61
N GLN A 821 -7.64 6.12 38.90
CA GLN A 821 -7.80 7.17 39.92
C GLN A 821 -8.96 8.12 39.58
N ASP A 822 -9.07 8.49 38.30
CA ASP A 822 -10.19 9.28 37.76
C ASP A 822 -10.98 8.35 36.83
N SER A 823 -12.17 7.94 37.28
CA SER A 823 -13.06 7.09 36.48
C SER A 823 -13.83 7.93 35.46
N LEU A 824 -13.80 7.51 34.19
CA LEU A 824 -14.58 8.11 33.11
C LEU A 824 -15.82 7.23 32.86
N LEU A 825 -17.00 7.83 32.81
CA LEU A 825 -18.22 7.17 32.34
C LEU A 825 -18.46 7.54 30.88
N PHE A 826 -18.78 6.55 30.06
CA PHE A 826 -19.19 6.74 28.68
C PHE A 826 -20.68 7.07 28.60
N GLU A 827 -21.08 7.74 27.52
CA GLU A 827 -22.49 7.99 27.23
C GLU A 827 -23.25 6.65 27.11
N GLY A 828 -24.31 6.50 27.89
CA GLY A 828 -25.09 5.27 27.97
C GLY A 828 -25.81 5.15 29.31
N THR A 829 -26.38 3.97 29.57
CA THR A 829 -26.99 3.65 30.86
C THR A 829 -25.93 3.27 31.90
N ILE A 830 -26.32 3.26 33.18
CA ILE A 830 -25.45 2.77 34.26
C ILE A 830 -25.11 1.28 34.04
N ALA A 831 -26.09 0.47 33.65
CA ALA A 831 -25.89 -0.95 33.38
C ALA A 831 -24.87 -1.18 32.25
N GLU A 832 -24.95 -0.41 31.17
CA GLU A 832 -23.97 -0.46 30.06
C GLU A 832 -22.56 -0.08 30.50
N ASN A 833 -22.42 0.94 31.36
CA ASN A 833 -21.12 1.35 31.90
C ASN A 833 -20.51 0.32 32.85
N ILE A 834 -21.33 -0.42 33.61
CA ILE A 834 -20.86 -1.53 34.46
C ILE A 834 -20.44 -2.72 33.58
N ALA A 835 -21.20 -3.01 32.52
CA ALA A 835 -20.99 -4.15 31.62
C ALA A 835 -19.98 -3.89 30.48
N LEU A 836 -19.14 -2.86 30.55
CA LEU A 836 -18.21 -2.50 29.46
C LEU A 836 -17.29 -3.65 29.00
N ASN A 837 -16.88 -4.52 29.94
CA ASN A 837 -16.00 -5.65 29.66
C ASN A 837 -16.75 -6.91 29.19
N ASP A 838 -18.06 -6.98 29.43
CA ASP A 838 -18.94 -8.05 28.97
C ASP A 838 -20.34 -7.50 28.66
N PRO A 839 -20.56 -6.98 27.43
CA PRO A 839 -21.83 -6.40 27.03
C PRO A 839 -23.01 -7.39 27.07
N GLN A 840 -22.75 -8.70 27.19
CA GLN A 840 -23.77 -9.74 27.29
C GLN A 840 -24.01 -10.21 28.74
N ALA A 841 -23.43 -9.52 29.74
CA ALA A 841 -23.67 -9.83 31.14
C ALA A 841 -25.17 -9.81 31.48
N SER A 842 -25.65 -10.86 32.14
CA SER A 842 -27.01 -10.93 32.68
C SER A 842 -27.26 -9.83 33.70
N THR A 843 -28.51 -9.40 33.87
CA THR A 843 -28.87 -8.41 34.88
C THR A 843 -28.45 -8.83 36.29
N GLU A 844 -28.56 -10.12 36.63
CA GLU A 844 -28.11 -10.67 37.90
C GLU A 844 -26.59 -10.46 38.11
N ALA A 845 -25.78 -10.76 37.09
CA ALA A 845 -24.32 -10.59 37.14
C ALA A 845 -23.87 -9.11 37.18
N ILE A 846 -24.71 -8.18 36.72
CA ILE A 846 -24.43 -6.72 36.84
C ILE A 846 -24.74 -6.23 38.26
N ILE A 847 -25.65 -6.90 38.98
CA ILE A 847 -26.06 -6.53 40.35
C ILE A 847 -25.07 -7.07 41.40
N GLU A 848 -24.50 -8.26 41.15
CA GLU A 848 -23.42 -8.86 41.95
C GLU A 848 -22.12 -8.04 41.86
#